data_AF-A0A7X8J105-F1
#
_entry.id   AF-A0A7X8J105-F1
#
_cell.length_a   1.000
_cell.length_b   1.000
_cell.length_c   1.000
_cell.angle_alpha   90.00
_cell.angle_beta   90.00
_cell.angle_gamma   90.00
#
_symmetry.space_group_name_H-M   'P 1'
#
loop_
_entity.id
_entity.type
_entity.pdbx_description
1 polymer ?
#
loop_
_entity_poly.entity_id
_entity_poly.type
_entity_poly.pdbx_seq_one_letter_code
_entity_poly.pdbx_strand_id
1 'polypeptide(L)'
;ITLDPDKGFFLNGQSMKLNGVCEHHDLGALGAAFNVTALKRRFSLLKEMGVNAVRTAHNMPAPELMDLADEMGLLVISEAFDMWERSKTTYDYARFFRQWAHKDVKSWVMRDRNHPSLIMWSIGNEIYDTHADERGQEITQMLKNYVREFDPKENAAITIGSNYMAWENAQKCTDILKIAGYNYAEHLYHKHHKEHPDWVIFGSETSSVVQSRGVYHFPYEKSILTDEDEQCSSLGNSRVSWGAKSQEACIIAERDALFSLGQFLWTGFDYIGEPTPYHTKNSYFGQLDTATFKKDSFYFYQAAWTDYKTNPMIHIYPYWDFNKGQIIDVRVCSNAPHIELLLNGESMGTYDIDTKHGNQLVGWWKIPYQEGELKAIAYDEAGNIIAADVKKSFKDAKSICLNPDKDKLIADGLDLIFVEITAEDEDGNKVENANNRVQVSVSGAGRLIGLDNGDSTDYDQYKGFSRRLFNGKLMAIIAATKQPGEIIVEVTSKGLNSSTIKLESIPAAEGVNKAIAANTSNKEMPCNMGVADEIPLRKIEIITHSGQVIEPTMKELSVEAKLYPQNTSYKEVEWTVVNDIGIKSNIARVDSNGLKATVTAFGDGEFRIRCSSKNGTEKTKLISELEIKATGLGVAYINPYEFVSAGLHDYSKGEIGSGNEQGVTTSREEEVQFGFSSIDFGTEGSDTITIPIFAFTNEKYPFQIWEGIPGEEGSLLLADAIYQKESKWNVYQEETYKLSKKLRDISSIYFVFHEKVHVKGFVFEKQSRAFEKNLSINCDNIYGDSYQIKGDRIEGIGNNVSLEFNNMDFGDNGASKIIISGRSSIDNTIHIRFKSHDGEINQLIEFDSVDEYTEKVFDLDKVTGSQDVTFLFLPGSNFDFAWFRFE
;
A
#
# COMPACT_ATOMS: atom_id res chain seq x y z
N ILE A 1 -18.37 14.19 34.38
CA ILE A 1 -17.19 14.02 33.51
C ILE A 1 -16.26 15.19 33.76
N THR A 2 -14.96 14.97 33.84
CA THR A 2 -13.96 16.05 33.96
C THR A 2 -12.91 15.84 32.88
N LEU A 3 -12.65 16.90 32.10
CA LEU A 3 -11.57 16.98 31.14
C LEU A 3 -10.52 17.91 31.76
N ASP A 4 -9.42 17.35 32.25
CA ASP A 4 -8.37 18.09 32.95
C ASP A 4 -7.15 18.24 32.02
N PRO A 5 -6.62 19.46 31.81
CA PRO A 5 -5.52 19.68 30.87
C PRO A 5 -4.19 19.05 31.34
N ASP A 6 -4.01 18.78 32.63
CA ASP A 6 -2.78 18.18 33.19
C ASP A 6 -2.94 16.69 33.52
N LYS A 7 -4.17 16.24 33.81
CA LYS A 7 -4.45 14.91 34.36
C LYS A 7 -5.32 14.02 33.45
N GLY A 8 -5.72 14.54 32.28
CA GLY A 8 -6.50 13.79 31.31
C GLY A 8 -7.97 13.62 31.72
N PHE A 9 -8.53 12.46 31.41
CA PHE A 9 -9.98 12.21 31.48
C PHE A 9 -10.40 11.53 32.79
N PHE A 10 -11.52 12.01 33.37
CA PHE A 10 -12.18 11.38 34.52
C PHE A 10 -13.67 11.13 34.28
N LEU A 11 -14.09 9.90 34.51
CA LEU A 11 -15.49 9.49 34.56
C LEU A 11 -15.89 9.17 36.01
N ASN A 12 -16.87 9.90 36.55
CA ASN A 12 -17.34 9.74 37.93
C ASN A 12 -16.22 9.77 38.99
N GLY A 13 -15.18 10.58 38.75
CA GLY A 13 -14.02 10.73 39.64
C GLY A 13 -12.92 9.68 39.45
N GLN A 14 -13.11 8.70 38.56
CA GLN A 14 -12.08 7.71 38.22
C GLN A 14 -11.32 8.15 36.96
N SER A 15 -9.99 8.14 37.05
CA SER A 15 -9.12 8.42 35.90
C SER A 15 -9.14 7.24 34.94
N MET A 16 -9.27 7.53 33.65
CA MET A 16 -9.15 6.55 32.57
C MET A 16 -8.78 7.26 31.26
N LYS A 17 -8.21 6.53 30.30
CA LYS A 17 -8.01 7.02 28.94
C LYS A 17 -9.25 6.71 28.08
N LEU A 18 -9.51 7.57 27.10
CA LEU A 18 -10.42 7.30 26.00
C LEU A 18 -9.71 6.34 25.04
N ASN A 19 -10.08 5.07 25.09
CA ASN A 19 -9.66 4.04 24.15
C ASN A 19 -10.69 4.03 23.03
N GLY A 20 -10.54 4.96 22.09
CA GLY A 20 -11.55 5.31 21.13
C GLY A 20 -11.29 4.77 19.73
N VAL A 21 -12.36 4.71 18.93
CA VAL A 21 -12.29 4.46 17.48
C VAL A 21 -13.16 5.46 16.71
N CYS A 22 -12.72 5.85 15.53
CA CYS A 22 -13.53 6.56 14.54
C CYS A 22 -14.39 5.54 13.79
N GLU A 23 -15.68 5.86 13.60
CA GLU A 23 -16.64 4.98 12.93
C GLU A 23 -17.44 5.74 11.87
N HIS A 24 -17.36 5.24 10.63
CA HIS A 24 -18.29 5.61 9.56
C HIS A 24 -19.66 4.92 9.73
N HIS A 25 -20.65 5.43 9.00
CA HIS A 25 -22.06 5.07 9.20
C HIS A 25 -22.54 3.82 8.46
N ASP A 26 -21.83 3.35 7.43
CA ASP A 26 -22.26 2.15 6.69
C ASP A 26 -22.10 0.90 7.55
N LEU A 27 -22.88 -0.14 7.24
CA LEU A 27 -22.88 -1.42 7.95
C LEU A 27 -22.45 -2.56 6.99
N GLY A 28 -21.35 -2.36 6.26
CA GLY A 28 -20.76 -3.34 5.35
C GLY A 28 -21.73 -3.75 4.24
N ALA A 29 -22.03 -5.04 4.11
CA ALA A 29 -23.00 -5.52 3.11
C ALA A 29 -24.40 -4.91 3.20
N LEU A 30 -24.78 -4.25 4.29
CA LEU A 30 -26.04 -3.50 4.39
C LEU A 30 -25.98 -2.11 3.74
N GLY A 31 -24.78 -1.59 3.48
CA GLY A 31 -24.56 -0.20 3.07
C GLY A 31 -25.04 0.77 4.16
N ALA A 32 -25.55 1.93 3.74
CA ALA A 32 -26.08 2.95 4.64
C ALA A 32 -27.45 2.63 5.26
N ALA A 33 -28.04 1.47 4.98
CA ALA A 33 -29.33 1.07 5.54
C ALA A 33 -29.17 0.68 7.02
N PHE A 34 -29.35 1.66 7.89
CA PHE A 34 -29.13 1.51 9.33
C PHE A 34 -29.93 0.36 9.95
N ASN A 35 -29.28 -0.42 10.81
CA ASN A 35 -29.89 -1.52 11.55
C ASN A 35 -29.29 -1.63 12.96
N VAL A 36 -30.16 -1.63 13.98
CA VAL A 36 -29.78 -1.67 15.40
C VAL A 36 -29.06 -2.97 15.78
N THR A 37 -29.50 -4.13 15.27
CA THR A 37 -28.85 -5.42 15.56
C THR A 37 -27.43 -5.45 15.00
N ALA A 38 -27.22 -4.94 13.78
CA ALA A 38 -25.90 -4.84 13.17
C ALA A 38 -24.97 -3.88 13.94
N LEU A 39 -25.46 -2.71 14.36
CA LEU A 39 -24.67 -1.78 15.17
C LEU A 39 -24.34 -2.36 16.56
N LYS A 40 -25.32 -3.01 17.21
CA LYS A 40 -25.11 -3.69 18.51
C LYS A 40 -24.04 -4.78 18.41
N ARG A 41 -23.98 -5.53 17.30
CA ARG A 41 -22.87 -6.45 17.02
C ARG A 41 -21.53 -5.71 16.94
N ARG A 42 -21.45 -4.61 16.18
CA ARG A 42 -20.23 -3.80 16.07
C ARG A 42 -19.76 -3.27 17.44
N PHE A 43 -20.65 -2.68 18.21
CA PHE A 43 -20.33 -2.19 19.56
C PHE A 43 -19.88 -3.31 20.50
N SER A 44 -20.47 -4.49 20.40
CA SER A 44 -20.04 -5.64 21.21
C SER A 44 -18.60 -6.06 20.87
N LEU A 45 -18.26 -6.10 19.58
CA LEU A 45 -16.90 -6.41 19.11
C LEU A 45 -15.89 -5.32 19.53
N LEU A 46 -16.24 -4.03 19.43
CA LEU A 46 -15.37 -2.95 19.90
C LEU A 46 -15.12 -3.04 21.41
N LYS A 47 -16.16 -3.31 22.20
CA LYS A 47 -16.00 -3.50 23.64
C LYS A 47 -15.14 -4.73 23.97
N GLU A 48 -15.24 -5.80 23.19
CA GLU A 48 -14.36 -6.96 23.31
C GLU A 48 -12.89 -6.58 23.05
N MET A 49 -12.63 -5.64 22.13
CA MET A 49 -11.30 -5.08 21.87
C MET A 49 -10.79 -4.18 23.02
N GLY A 50 -11.62 -3.80 23.99
CA GLY A 50 -11.28 -2.85 25.04
C GLY A 50 -11.65 -1.38 24.72
N VAL A 51 -12.41 -1.13 23.65
CA VAL A 51 -12.91 0.21 23.31
C VAL A 51 -13.91 0.68 24.37
N ASN A 52 -13.77 1.94 24.75
CA ASN A 52 -14.70 2.62 25.66
C ASN A 52 -15.30 3.91 25.09
N ALA A 53 -14.87 4.35 23.89
CA ALA A 53 -15.36 5.56 23.25
C ALA A 53 -15.48 5.42 21.72
N VAL A 54 -16.41 6.16 21.10
CA VAL A 54 -16.59 6.20 19.64
C VAL A 54 -16.67 7.66 19.17
N ARG A 55 -16.02 7.96 18.05
CA ARG A 55 -16.16 9.23 17.32
C ARG A 55 -16.93 9.00 16.02
N THR A 56 -18.01 9.76 15.79
CA THR A 56 -18.91 9.58 14.64
C THR A 56 -18.37 10.28 13.39
N ALA A 57 -17.31 9.73 12.82
CA ALA A 57 -16.57 10.30 11.70
C ALA A 57 -17.36 10.26 10.38
N HIS A 58 -17.64 11.37 9.69
CA HIS A 58 -17.54 12.78 10.13
C HIS A 58 -18.91 13.45 9.97
N ASN A 59 -19.93 12.85 10.60
CA ASN A 59 -21.31 13.25 10.42
C ASN A 59 -22.17 12.95 11.64
N MET A 60 -23.29 13.68 11.73
CA MET A 60 -24.28 13.51 12.77
C MET A 60 -24.79 12.05 12.73
N PRO A 61 -24.78 11.32 13.86
CA PRO A 61 -25.12 9.90 13.86
C PRO A 61 -26.62 9.68 13.71
N ALA A 62 -26.99 8.43 13.39
CA ALA A 62 -28.36 7.95 13.59
C ALA A 62 -28.76 8.06 15.07
N PRO A 63 -30.00 8.45 15.41
CA PRO A 63 -30.44 8.57 16.81
C PRO A 63 -30.22 7.27 17.60
N GLU A 64 -30.48 6.13 16.97
CA GLU A 64 -30.37 4.81 17.60
C GLU A 64 -28.91 4.42 17.93
N LEU A 65 -27.91 5.07 17.32
CA LEU A 65 -26.51 4.90 17.72
C LEU A 65 -26.29 5.46 19.13
N MET A 66 -26.86 6.64 19.41
CA MET A 66 -26.76 7.28 20.72
C MET A 66 -27.53 6.48 21.78
N ASP A 67 -28.73 5.99 21.45
CA ASP A 67 -29.51 5.10 22.32
C ASP A 67 -28.71 3.83 22.69
N LEU A 68 -28.07 3.20 21.69
CA LEU A 68 -27.24 2.02 21.93
C LEU A 68 -25.97 2.34 22.73
N ALA A 69 -25.35 3.49 22.49
CA ALA A 69 -24.17 3.91 23.25
C ALA A 69 -24.51 4.11 24.73
N ASP A 70 -25.68 4.67 25.03
CA ASP A 70 -26.21 4.78 26.40
C ASP A 70 -26.46 3.40 27.03
N GLU A 71 -27.15 2.50 26.31
CA GLU A 71 -27.46 1.14 26.79
C GLU A 71 -26.20 0.32 27.07
N MET A 72 -25.22 0.40 26.16
CA MET A 72 -24.03 -0.43 26.18
C MET A 72 -22.86 0.20 26.94
N GLY A 73 -22.97 1.48 27.35
CA GLY A 73 -21.91 2.18 28.08
C GLY A 73 -20.68 2.46 27.21
N LEU A 74 -20.88 3.14 26.08
CA LEU A 74 -19.82 3.69 25.24
C LEU A 74 -19.89 5.21 25.26
N LEU A 75 -18.77 5.88 25.46
CA LEU A 75 -18.69 7.34 25.38
C LEU A 75 -18.69 7.79 23.92
N VAL A 76 -19.25 8.97 23.62
CA VAL A 76 -19.41 9.43 22.23
C VAL A 76 -18.88 10.85 22.04
N ILE A 77 -17.98 11.00 21.06
CA ILE A 77 -17.72 12.27 20.39
C ILE A 77 -18.62 12.31 19.17
N SER A 78 -19.69 13.11 19.25
CA SER A 78 -20.59 13.31 18.12
C SER A 78 -20.03 14.42 17.24
N GLU A 79 -20.03 14.24 15.93
CA GLU A 79 -19.42 15.19 14.98
C GLU A 79 -20.42 15.69 13.94
N ALA A 80 -20.34 16.96 13.56
CA ALA A 80 -21.31 17.57 12.66
C ALA A 80 -20.84 17.66 11.20
N PHE A 81 -19.59 18.08 10.97
CA PHE A 81 -19.16 18.59 9.67
C PHE A 81 -17.79 18.06 9.24
N ASP A 82 -17.71 17.61 7.99
CA ASP A 82 -16.45 17.29 7.31
C ASP A 82 -15.91 18.48 6.48
N MET A 83 -16.73 19.52 6.27
CA MET A 83 -16.34 20.76 5.59
C MET A 83 -17.19 21.94 6.09
N TRP A 84 -16.65 23.16 6.00
CA TRP A 84 -17.37 24.41 6.29
C TRP A 84 -17.72 25.16 5.02
N GLU A 85 -17.16 26.35 4.78
CA GLU A 85 -17.47 27.13 3.58
C GLU A 85 -16.66 26.68 2.36
N ARG A 86 -15.49 26.04 2.59
CA ARG A 86 -14.65 25.48 1.51
C ARG A 86 -14.91 24.00 1.35
N SER A 87 -15.16 23.58 0.12
CA SER A 87 -15.42 22.19 -0.24
C SER A 87 -14.18 21.31 -0.16
N LYS A 88 -14.34 20.07 0.27
CA LYS A 88 -13.42 18.94 0.04
C LYS A 88 -13.74 18.22 -1.28
N THR A 89 -15.02 18.15 -1.67
CA THR A 89 -15.46 17.55 -2.95
C THR A 89 -16.51 18.42 -3.66
N THR A 90 -16.66 18.24 -4.98
CA THR A 90 -17.53 19.08 -5.84
C THR A 90 -18.97 19.22 -5.35
N TYR A 91 -19.53 18.19 -4.70
CA TYR A 91 -20.94 18.12 -4.32
C TYR A 91 -21.14 17.88 -2.82
N ASP A 92 -20.16 18.24 -2.00
CA ASP A 92 -20.31 18.10 -0.55
C ASP A 92 -21.25 19.16 0.07
N TYR A 93 -21.22 19.26 1.39
CA TYR A 93 -22.09 20.13 2.18
C TYR A 93 -21.68 21.62 2.13
N ALA A 94 -20.48 21.97 1.66
CA ALA A 94 -20.00 23.36 1.71
C ALA A 94 -20.92 24.35 0.96
N ARG A 95 -21.54 23.89 -0.14
CA ARG A 95 -22.54 24.65 -0.92
C ARG A 95 -23.81 25.00 -0.14
N PHE A 96 -24.07 24.34 0.98
CA PHE A 96 -25.23 24.56 1.85
C PHE A 96 -24.85 25.20 3.19
N PHE A 97 -23.60 25.05 3.63
CA PHE A 97 -23.13 25.41 4.96
C PHE A 97 -23.58 26.80 5.42
N ARG A 98 -23.35 27.84 4.61
CA ARG A 98 -23.72 29.23 4.96
C ARG A 98 -25.21 29.42 5.27
N GLN A 99 -26.09 28.63 4.67
CA GLN A 99 -27.55 28.75 4.83
C GLN A 99 -28.13 27.76 5.85
N TRP A 100 -27.46 26.63 6.06
CA TRP A 100 -28.01 25.48 6.78
C TRP A 100 -27.32 25.18 8.11
N ALA A 101 -26.07 25.63 8.32
CA ALA A 101 -25.30 25.26 9.52
C ALA A 101 -26.04 25.52 10.83
N HIS A 102 -26.71 26.67 10.99
CA HIS A 102 -27.49 26.96 12.21
C HIS A 102 -28.65 25.96 12.42
N LYS A 103 -29.38 25.62 11.36
CA LYS A 103 -30.53 24.70 11.42
C LYS A 103 -30.07 23.28 11.73
N ASP A 104 -28.96 22.86 11.13
CA ASP A 104 -28.44 21.51 11.30
C ASP A 104 -27.81 21.34 12.68
N VAL A 105 -27.05 22.32 13.17
CA VAL A 105 -26.55 22.36 14.56
C VAL A 105 -27.71 22.35 15.55
N LYS A 106 -28.76 23.14 15.31
CA LYS A 106 -29.97 23.12 16.15
C LYS A 106 -30.60 21.74 16.23
N SER A 107 -30.82 21.11 15.08
CA SER A 107 -31.45 19.79 15.00
C SER A 107 -30.63 18.74 15.74
N TRP A 108 -29.33 18.70 15.44
CA TRP A 108 -28.36 17.77 16.03
C TRP A 108 -28.23 17.91 17.55
N VAL A 109 -27.94 19.12 18.04
CA VAL A 109 -27.72 19.34 19.47
C VAL A 109 -29.01 19.14 20.27
N MET A 110 -30.16 19.63 19.78
CA MET A 110 -31.43 19.45 20.49
C MET A 110 -31.87 17.99 20.57
N ARG A 111 -31.51 17.18 19.56
CA ARG A 111 -31.75 15.73 19.54
C ARG A 111 -30.89 15.03 20.59
N ASP A 112 -29.59 15.30 20.61
CA ASP A 112 -28.64 14.42 21.28
C ASP A 112 -28.17 14.89 22.69
N ARG A 113 -28.35 16.16 23.06
CA ARG A 113 -27.79 16.77 24.30
C ARG A 113 -28.17 16.12 25.64
N ASN A 114 -29.12 15.18 25.65
CA ASN A 114 -29.56 14.49 26.86
C ASN A 114 -29.00 13.07 26.99
N HIS A 115 -28.22 12.59 26.01
CA HIS A 115 -27.60 11.27 26.07
C HIS A 115 -26.43 11.27 27.08
N PRO A 116 -26.43 10.41 28.11
CA PRO A 116 -25.31 10.29 29.06
C PRO A 116 -24.01 9.80 28.42
N SER A 117 -24.08 9.11 27.27
CA SER A 117 -22.89 8.70 26.50
C SER A 117 -22.14 9.89 25.88
N LEU A 118 -22.82 11.01 25.60
CA LEU A 118 -22.23 12.14 24.91
C LEU A 118 -21.20 12.87 25.80
N ILE A 119 -19.97 13.01 25.29
CA ILE A 119 -18.90 13.72 26.00
C ILE A 119 -18.42 14.97 25.29
N MET A 120 -18.47 15.00 23.95
CA MET A 120 -18.05 16.15 23.15
C MET A 120 -18.88 16.31 21.87
N TRP A 121 -19.07 17.56 21.49
CA TRP A 121 -19.54 18.02 20.19
C TRP A 121 -18.36 18.43 19.33
N SER A 122 -18.05 17.68 18.27
CA SER A 122 -17.05 18.08 17.28
C SER A 122 -17.70 18.93 16.18
N ILE A 123 -17.23 20.17 16.02
CA ILE A 123 -17.75 21.12 15.04
C ILE A 123 -17.10 20.99 13.66
N GLY A 124 -16.13 20.09 13.50
CA GLY A 124 -15.39 19.95 12.26
C GLY A 124 -14.30 18.87 12.31
N ASN A 125 -14.02 18.26 11.16
CA ASN A 125 -12.85 17.41 10.93
C ASN A 125 -12.00 17.95 9.78
N GLU A 126 -10.71 18.17 10.02
CA GLU A 126 -9.71 18.56 9.00
C GLU A 126 -10.19 19.73 8.13
N ILE A 127 -10.71 20.75 8.80
CA ILE A 127 -11.36 21.86 8.11
C ILE A 127 -10.32 22.83 7.56
N TYR A 128 -10.21 22.90 6.24
CA TYR A 128 -9.25 23.76 5.56
C TYR A 128 -9.41 25.26 5.90
N ASP A 129 -10.65 25.73 6.13
CA ASP A 129 -10.92 27.10 6.57
C ASP A 129 -10.15 27.50 7.84
N THR A 130 -9.89 26.56 8.76
CA THR A 130 -9.16 26.82 10.02
C THR A 130 -7.69 27.15 9.81
N HIS A 131 -7.11 26.64 8.73
CA HIS A 131 -5.72 26.87 8.36
C HIS A 131 -5.58 28.12 7.49
N ALA A 132 -6.54 28.33 6.59
CA ALA A 132 -6.40 29.26 5.49
C ALA A 132 -6.25 30.73 5.89
N ASP A 133 -7.15 31.26 6.70
CA ASP A 133 -7.17 32.68 7.08
C ASP A 133 -8.09 32.96 8.29
N GLU A 134 -8.18 34.24 8.69
CA GLU A 134 -8.93 34.73 9.86
C GLU A 134 -10.43 34.36 9.85
N ARG A 135 -10.99 34.04 8.68
CA ARG A 135 -12.39 33.60 8.55
C ARG A 135 -12.63 32.28 9.29
N GLY A 136 -11.62 31.42 9.40
CA GLY A 136 -11.72 30.16 10.14
C GLY A 136 -12.06 30.37 11.62
N GLN A 137 -11.46 31.37 12.25
CA GLN A 137 -11.69 31.72 13.66
C GLN A 137 -13.10 32.29 13.85
N GLU A 138 -13.57 33.12 12.91
CA GLU A 138 -14.94 33.64 12.93
C GLU A 138 -15.98 32.52 12.85
N ILE A 139 -15.79 31.56 11.95
CA ILE A 139 -16.69 30.41 11.79
C ILE A 139 -16.61 29.50 13.03
N THR A 140 -15.41 29.27 13.58
CA THR A 140 -15.21 28.51 14.82
C THR A 140 -16.01 29.13 15.96
N GLN A 141 -15.89 30.44 16.17
CA GLN A 141 -16.63 31.15 17.20
C GLN A 141 -18.16 31.12 16.95
N MET A 142 -18.58 31.24 15.69
CA MET A 142 -19.98 31.13 15.30
C MET A 142 -20.57 29.75 15.64
N LEU A 143 -19.89 28.67 15.26
CA LEU A 143 -20.35 27.29 15.53
C LEU A 143 -20.35 26.99 17.03
N LYS A 144 -19.32 27.42 17.77
CA LYS A 144 -19.31 27.35 19.24
C LYS A 144 -20.56 28.01 19.84
N ASN A 145 -20.91 29.21 19.35
CA ASN A 145 -22.10 29.93 19.83
C ASN A 145 -23.39 29.20 19.48
N TYR A 146 -23.51 28.61 18.28
CA TYR A 146 -24.68 27.81 17.90
C TYR A 146 -24.85 26.58 18.79
N VAL A 147 -23.77 25.85 19.07
CA VAL A 147 -23.84 24.71 19.99
C VAL A 147 -24.27 25.16 21.39
N ARG A 148 -23.71 26.25 21.92
CA ARG A 148 -24.12 26.81 23.24
C ARG A 148 -25.55 27.32 23.28
N GLU A 149 -26.07 27.84 22.17
CA GLU A 149 -27.48 28.24 22.05
C GLU A 149 -28.41 27.05 22.30
N PHE A 150 -28.05 25.87 21.76
CA PHE A 150 -28.88 24.67 21.82
C PHE A 150 -28.46 23.67 22.91
N ASP A 151 -27.31 23.84 23.53
CA ASP A 151 -26.86 23.12 24.74
C ASP A 151 -26.52 24.12 25.87
N PRO A 152 -27.53 24.86 26.40
CA PRO A 152 -27.31 25.94 27.35
C PRO A 152 -26.86 25.44 28.74
N LYS A 153 -26.93 24.13 28.99
CA LYS A 153 -26.45 23.51 30.23
C LYS A 153 -25.02 22.99 30.09
N GLU A 154 -24.44 23.11 28.90
CA GLU A 154 -23.09 22.61 28.61
C GLU A 154 -22.97 21.12 28.93
N ASN A 155 -23.96 20.32 28.49
CA ASN A 155 -23.99 18.88 28.75
C ASN A 155 -22.75 18.18 28.18
N ALA A 156 -22.18 18.70 27.09
CA ALA A 156 -20.91 18.23 26.52
C ALA A 156 -19.95 19.39 26.16
N ALA A 157 -18.66 19.07 26.08
CA ALA A 157 -17.64 20.01 25.64
C ALA A 157 -17.67 20.20 24.12
N ILE A 158 -17.04 21.26 23.60
CA ILE A 158 -17.01 21.57 22.16
C ILE A 158 -15.56 21.43 21.68
N THR A 159 -15.36 20.65 20.62
CA THR A 159 -14.03 20.30 20.09
C THR A 159 -13.99 20.40 18.56
N ILE A 160 -12.80 20.20 17.99
CA ILE A 160 -12.55 20.06 16.56
C ILE A 160 -11.40 19.05 16.36
N GLY A 161 -11.48 18.21 15.32
CA GLY A 161 -10.35 17.36 14.90
C GLY A 161 -9.55 18.04 13.80
N SER A 162 -8.23 18.18 13.98
CA SER A 162 -7.38 18.94 13.06
C SER A 162 -6.05 18.27 12.75
N ASN A 163 -5.78 18.07 11.46
CA ASN A 163 -4.46 17.76 10.91
C ASN A 163 -3.62 19.02 10.64
N TYR A 164 -4.17 20.21 10.92
CA TYR A 164 -3.49 21.50 10.74
C TYR A 164 -2.91 22.07 12.04
N MET A 165 -2.76 21.27 13.09
CA MET A 165 -2.33 21.77 14.41
C MET A 165 -0.92 22.38 14.43
N ALA A 166 -0.05 22.05 13.46
CA ALA A 166 1.26 22.67 13.34
C ALA A 166 1.21 24.17 12.96
N TRP A 167 0.08 24.67 12.43
CA TRP A 167 -0.04 26.03 11.91
C TRP A 167 -0.78 26.97 12.87
N GLU A 168 -0.31 28.22 12.94
CA GLU A 168 -0.79 29.24 13.88
C GLU A 168 -2.30 29.51 13.79
N ASN A 169 -2.88 29.55 12.57
CA ASN A 169 -4.31 29.82 12.41
C ASN A 169 -5.19 28.72 12.99
N ALA A 170 -4.81 27.45 12.83
CA ALA A 170 -5.53 26.33 13.40
C ALA A 170 -5.38 26.29 14.93
N GLN A 171 -4.20 26.67 15.45
CA GLN A 171 -3.98 26.87 16.88
C GLN A 171 -4.88 27.97 17.45
N LYS A 172 -5.04 29.10 16.75
CA LYS A 172 -5.98 30.17 17.14
C LYS A 172 -7.43 29.68 17.15
N CYS A 173 -7.85 28.86 16.19
CA CYS A 173 -9.19 28.25 16.19
C CYS A 173 -9.36 27.31 17.41
N THR A 174 -8.36 26.50 17.69
CA THR A 174 -8.35 25.60 18.86
C THR A 174 -8.38 26.37 20.17
N ASP A 175 -7.68 27.50 20.25
CA ASP A 175 -7.66 28.36 21.43
C ASP A 175 -9.05 28.92 21.77
N ILE A 176 -9.92 29.10 20.77
CA ILE A 176 -11.32 29.48 21.01
C ILE A 176 -12.09 28.37 21.73
N LEU A 177 -11.79 27.10 21.45
CA LEU A 177 -12.49 25.93 22.00
C LEU A 177 -11.87 25.42 23.31
N LYS A 178 -10.54 25.52 23.45
CA LYS A 178 -9.71 24.94 24.52
C LYS A 178 -9.68 23.41 24.61
N ILE A 179 -10.44 22.72 23.77
CA ILE A 179 -10.40 21.26 23.60
C ILE A 179 -9.77 20.97 22.23
N ALA A 180 -8.54 20.48 22.24
CA ALA A 180 -7.68 20.32 21.09
C ALA A 180 -7.67 18.86 20.61
N GLY A 181 -8.38 18.58 19.52
CA GLY A 181 -8.34 17.30 18.83
C GLY A 181 -7.25 17.29 17.75
N TYR A 182 -6.28 16.39 17.91
CA TYR A 182 -5.17 16.22 16.98
C TYR A 182 -5.43 15.03 16.05
N ASN A 183 -5.36 15.26 14.74
CA ASN A 183 -5.26 14.18 13.77
C ASN A 183 -3.79 13.96 13.43
N TYR A 184 -3.27 12.74 13.70
CA TYR A 184 -1.94 12.28 13.26
C TYR A 184 -0.76 13.18 13.69
N ALA A 185 -0.89 13.83 14.85
CA ALA A 185 0.03 14.87 15.31
C ALA A 185 0.47 14.68 16.77
N GLU A 186 0.66 13.42 17.17
CA GLU A 186 1.10 13.00 18.50
C GLU A 186 2.45 13.63 18.89
N HIS A 187 3.33 13.84 17.91
CA HIS A 187 4.62 14.52 18.08
C HIS A 187 4.50 15.97 18.60
N LEU A 188 3.33 16.62 18.47
CA LEU A 188 3.09 17.98 18.96
C LEU A 188 2.57 18.02 20.40
N TYR A 189 2.11 16.90 20.98
CA TYR A 189 1.38 16.89 22.26
C TYR A 189 2.15 17.58 23.38
N HIS A 190 3.38 17.15 23.62
CA HIS A 190 4.21 17.69 24.70
C HIS A 190 4.59 19.16 24.48
N LYS A 191 4.87 19.54 23.23
CA LYS A 191 5.20 20.93 22.89
C LYS A 191 4.01 21.84 23.16
N HIS A 192 2.85 21.51 22.60
CA HIS A 192 1.66 22.34 22.74
C HIS A 192 1.08 22.32 24.16
N HIS A 193 1.18 21.22 24.92
CA HIS A 193 0.83 21.25 26.34
C HIS A 193 1.68 22.27 27.11
N LYS A 194 2.97 22.38 26.79
CA LYS A 194 3.86 23.35 27.44
C LYS A 194 3.54 24.79 27.04
N GLU A 195 3.22 25.01 25.77
CA GLU A 195 2.91 26.34 25.20
C GLU A 195 1.49 26.81 25.57
N HIS A 196 0.55 25.87 25.70
CA HIS A 196 -0.86 26.07 25.98
C HIS A 196 -1.32 25.18 27.15
N PRO A 197 -0.89 25.48 28.39
CA PRO A 197 -1.20 24.64 29.56
C PRO A 197 -2.69 24.61 29.94
N ASP A 198 -3.51 25.48 29.34
CA ASP A 198 -4.96 25.50 29.50
C ASP A 198 -5.72 24.66 28.44
N TRP A 199 -5.02 24.08 27.47
CA TRP A 199 -5.62 23.21 26.47
C TRP A 199 -5.79 21.79 26.98
N VAL A 200 -6.97 21.24 26.75
CA VAL A 200 -7.25 19.82 26.90
C VAL A 200 -6.89 19.11 25.59
N ILE A 201 -5.92 18.19 25.63
CA ILE A 201 -5.37 17.52 24.44
C ILE A 201 -5.91 16.09 24.33
N PHE A 202 -6.22 15.65 23.11
CA PHE A 202 -6.47 14.25 22.78
C PHE A 202 -6.22 13.96 21.30
N GLY A 203 -6.03 12.69 20.95
CA GLY A 203 -5.97 12.25 19.56
C GLY A 203 -7.36 12.08 18.98
N SER A 204 -7.83 13.02 18.17
CA SER A 204 -9.12 12.89 17.48
C SER A 204 -9.09 11.90 16.32
N GLU A 205 -7.91 11.66 15.76
CA GLU A 205 -7.67 10.64 14.73
C GLU A 205 -6.21 10.18 14.79
N THR A 206 -5.99 8.88 14.90
CA THR A 206 -4.67 8.29 15.18
C THR A 206 -4.50 6.96 14.42
N SER A 207 -3.29 6.42 14.39
CA SER A 207 -2.92 5.19 13.69
C SER A 207 -2.93 5.29 12.16
N SER A 208 -4.06 5.06 11.47
CA SER A 208 -4.13 4.96 10.00
C SER A 208 -3.18 3.90 9.40
N VAL A 209 -2.82 2.86 10.17
CA VAL A 209 -2.04 1.72 9.65
C VAL A 209 -2.97 0.82 8.85
N VAL A 210 -2.66 0.59 7.58
CA VAL A 210 -3.51 -0.15 6.64
C VAL A 210 -3.18 -1.65 6.66
N GLN A 211 -4.19 -2.50 6.48
CA GLN A 211 -4.07 -3.94 6.68
C GLN A 211 -5.25 -4.70 6.06
N SER A 212 -4.97 -5.90 5.56
CA SER A 212 -5.95 -6.85 5.02
C SER A 212 -5.93 -8.13 5.83
N ARG A 213 -7.11 -8.61 6.23
CA ARG A 213 -7.26 -9.76 7.12
C ARG A 213 -6.55 -11.00 6.56
N GLY A 214 -5.60 -11.56 7.28
CA GLY A 214 -4.91 -12.80 6.90
C GLY A 214 -3.96 -12.67 5.71
N VAL A 215 -3.55 -11.45 5.35
CA VAL A 215 -2.51 -11.19 4.35
C VAL A 215 -1.23 -10.77 5.06
N TYR A 216 -0.09 -11.33 4.66
CA TYR A 216 1.20 -11.09 5.29
C TYR A 216 2.27 -10.89 4.21
N HIS A 217 2.87 -9.69 4.17
CA HIS A 217 3.98 -9.38 3.27
C HIS A 217 5.28 -9.33 4.07
N PHE A 218 6.17 -10.28 3.78
CA PHE A 218 7.43 -10.45 4.50
C PHE A 218 8.58 -9.68 3.81
N PRO A 219 9.58 -9.23 4.57
CA PRO A 219 9.73 -9.38 6.02
C PRO A 219 9.13 -8.19 6.83
N TYR A 220 8.82 -8.42 8.10
CA TYR A 220 8.21 -7.40 8.99
C TYR A 220 9.02 -6.10 9.09
N GLU A 221 10.36 -6.16 9.06
CA GLU A 221 11.19 -4.97 9.20
C GLU A 221 11.14 -4.01 8.01
N LYS A 222 10.51 -4.43 6.91
CA LYS A 222 10.40 -3.61 5.70
C LYS A 222 9.02 -3.00 5.60
N SER A 223 8.99 -1.69 5.35
CA SER A 223 7.77 -0.93 5.14
C SER A 223 7.21 -1.20 3.73
N ILE A 224 6.17 -2.02 3.64
CA ILE A 224 5.52 -2.43 2.38
C ILE A 224 4.12 -1.83 2.36
N LEU A 225 3.95 -0.66 1.73
CA LEU A 225 2.65 0.00 1.65
C LEU A 225 1.76 -0.61 0.56
N THR A 226 2.34 -0.95 -0.60
CA THR A 226 1.62 -1.52 -1.74
C THR A 226 2.36 -2.73 -2.32
N ASP A 227 1.64 -3.80 -2.62
CA ASP A 227 2.08 -4.93 -3.44
C ASP A 227 1.08 -5.22 -4.59
N GLU A 228 1.42 -6.17 -5.49
CA GLU A 228 0.70 -6.52 -6.73
C GLU A 228 -0.69 -7.13 -6.50
N ASP A 229 -0.93 -7.70 -5.32
CA ASP A 229 -2.20 -8.32 -4.94
C ASP A 229 -3.29 -7.29 -4.54
N GLU A 230 -2.91 -6.01 -4.50
CA GLU A 230 -3.74 -4.90 -4.03
C GLU A 230 -4.24 -5.09 -2.57
N GLN A 231 -3.42 -5.72 -1.74
CA GLN A 231 -3.67 -5.92 -0.32
C GLN A 231 -2.63 -5.20 0.54
N CYS A 232 -2.92 -5.07 1.83
CA CYS A 232 -2.00 -4.53 2.83
C CYS A 232 -1.69 -5.59 3.90
N SER A 233 -0.47 -5.61 4.41
CA SER A 233 -0.01 -6.63 5.33
C SER A 233 -0.57 -6.45 6.75
N SER A 234 -1.06 -7.53 7.35
CA SER A 234 -1.47 -7.60 8.76
C SER A 234 -0.29 -7.74 9.73
N LEU A 235 0.97 -7.82 9.25
CA LEU A 235 2.14 -7.79 10.15
C LEU A 235 2.32 -6.43 10.85
N GLY A 236 1.66 -5.37 10.35
CA GLY A 236 1.77 -4.01 10.87
C GLY A 236 2.85 -3.18 10.17
N ASN A 237 3.33 -3.63 9.00
CA ASN A 237 4.38 -2.97 8.22
C ASN A 237 3.86 -2.19 6.99
N SER A 238 2.54 -2.05 6.82
CA SER A 238 1.93 -1.22 5.79
C SER A 238 1.46 0.12 6.38
N ARG A 239 2.35 1.12 6.34
CA ARG A 239 2.09 2.45 6.94
C ARG A 239 1.91 3.53 5.88
N VAL A 240 0.89 4.37 6.05
CA VAL A 240 0.69 5.58 5.22
C VAL A 240 1.62 6.72 5.68
N SER A 241 1.91 7.66 4.79
CA SER A 241 2.94 8.70 5.04
C SER A 241 2.57 9.75 6.11
N TRP A 242 1.31 9.77 6.56
CA TRP A 242 0.83 10.63 7.64
C TRP A 242 0.51 9.84 8.91
N GLY A 243 0.36 8.52 8.83
CA GLY A 243 -0.09 7.69 9.94
C GLY A 243 1.01 7.40 10.95
N ALA A 244 0.66 6.61 11.98
CA ALA A 244 1.62 6.13 12.96
C ALA A 244 2.69 5.23 12.31
N LYS A 245 3.90 5.25 12.87
CA LYS A 245 5.02 4.43 12.39
C LYS A 245 4.75 2.93 12.51
N SER A 246 4.00 2.53 13.54
CA SER A 246 3.50 1.18 13.80
C SER A 246 2.31 1.27 14.78
N GLN A 247 1.63 0.15 15.03
CA GLN A 247 0.57 0.12 16.05
C GLN A 247 1.14 0.36 17.47
N GLU A 248 2.35 -0.13 17.77
CA GLU A 248 3.06 0.12 19.02
C GLU A 248 3.36 1.60 19.20
N ALA A 249 3.89 2.26 18.18
CA ALA A 249 4.20 3.68 18.23
C ALA A 249 2.95 4.52 18.57
N CYS A 250 1.79 4.15 18.00
CA CYS A 250 0.50 4.78 18.27
C CYS A 250 0.10 4.65 19.75
N ILE A 251 0.21 3.46 20.33
CA ILE A 251 -0.12 3.21 21.74
C ILE A 251 0.87 3.88 22.68
N ILE A 252 2.17 3.80 22.39
CA ILE A 252 3.24 4.36 23.22
C ILE A 252 3.12 5.88 23.32
N ALA A 253 2.88 6.56 22.19
CA ALA A 253 2.74 8.01 22.17
C ALA A 253 1.61 8.50 23.10
N GLU A 254 0.46 7.82 23.10
CA GLU A 254 -0.68 8.17 23.97
C GLU A 254 -0.48 7.71 25.42
N ARG A 255 0.14 6.54 25.64
CA ARG A 255 0.48 6.03 26.98
C ARG A 255 1.37 7.02 27.73
N ASP A 256 2.37 7.58 27.05
CA ASP A 256 3.40 8.44 27.66
C ASP A 256 2.91 9.90 27.80
N ALA A 257 1.89 10.30 27.04
CA ALA A 257 1.21 11.58 27.19
C ALA A 257 0.13 11.53 28.29
N LEU A 258 0.54 11.44 29.57
CA LEU A 258 -0.39 11.28 30.71
C LEU A 258 -1.51 12.34 30.80
N PHE A 259 -1.25 13.56 30.33
CA PHE A 259 -2.21 14.66 30.28
C PHE A 259 -3.28 14.51 29.18
N SER A 260 -3.03 13.70 28.16
CA SER A 260 -3.97 13.48 27.06
C SER A 260 -5.24 12.77 27.57
N LEU A 261 -6.40 13.07 27.00
CA LEU A 261 -7.63 12.36 27.34
C LEU A 261 -7.62 10.91 26.83
N GLY A 262 -6.85 10.60 25.78
CA GLY A 262 -6.94 9.36 25.02
C GLY A 262 -6.85 9.61 23.52
N GLN A 263 -7.21 8.58 22.74
CA GLN A 263 -7.10 8.61 21.27
C GLN A 263 -8.30 7.95 20.60
N PHE A 264 -8.51 8.27 19.32
CA PHE A 264 -9.50 7.65 18.45
C PHE A 264 -8.82 7.09 17.21
N LEU A 265 -8.77 5.77 17.09
CA LEU A 265 -8.11 5.10 15.96
C LEU A 265 -8.89 5.32 14.67
N TRP A 266 -8.18 5.56 13.57
CA TRP A 266 -8.69 5.44 12.21
C TRP A 266 -8.41 4.03 11.68
N THR A 267 -9.36 3.10 11.65
CA THR A 267 -10.74 3.12 12.18
C THR A 267 -11.00 1.89 13.05
N GLY A 268 -12.19 1.79 13.66
CA GLY A 268 -12.63 0.55 14.32
C GLY A 268 -12.95 -0.54 13.31
N PHE A 269 -13.87 -0.26 12.38
CA PHE A 269 -14.18 -1.12 11.23
C PHE A 269 -13.73 -0.49 9.90
N ASP A 270 -13.39 -1.34 8.94
CA ASP A 270 -13.34 -0.95 7.53
C ASP A 270 -14.73 -0.47 7.10
N TYR A 271 -14.75 0.37 6.07
CA TYR A 271 -15.92 1.00 5.51
C TYR A 271 -15.84 1.00 3.99
N ILE A 272 -16.96 1.26 3.33
CA ILE A 272 -17.01 1.31 1.86
C ILE A 272 -16.44 2.65 1.39
N GLY A 273 -15.54 2.63 0.40
CA GLY A 273 -14.83 3.80 -0.09
C GLY A 273 -13.45 3.97 0.55
N GLU A 274 -12.79 5.08 0.21
CA GLU A 274 -11.44 5.45 0.67
C GLU A 274 -10.44 4.28 0.73
N PRO A 275 -10.22 3.59 -0.42
CA PRO A 275 -9.41 2.38 -0.51
C PRO A 275 -7.89 2.63 -0.42
N THR A 276 -7.44 3.64 0.33
CA THR A 276 -6.03 3.99 0.51
C THR A 276 -5.23 2.77 0.95
N PRO A 277 -4.08 2.46 0.31
CA PRO A 277 -3.34 3.26 -0.68
C PRO A 277 -3.74 3.04 -2.15
N TYR A 278 -4.74 2.19 -2.40
CA TYR A 278 -5.17 1.75 -3.72
C TYR A 278 -6.38 2.52 -4.26
N HIS A 279 -6.94 2.02 -5.37
CA HIS A 279 -8.18 2.47 -6.00
C HIS A 279 -9.22 1.34 -6.07
N THR A 280 -9.25 0.50 -5.04
CA THR A 280 -10.20 -0.62 -4.86
C THR A 280 -11.55 -0.10 -4.31
N LYS A 281 -12.40 -0.90 -3.64
CA LYS A 281 -13.75 -0.45 -3.23
C LYS A 281 -13.95 -0.16 -1.74
N ASN A 282 -13.16 -0.75 -0.84
CA ASN A 282 -13.29 -0.62 0.62
C ASN A 282 -11.98 -0.12 1.23
N SER A 283 -12.06 0.46 2.42
CA SER A 283 -10.89 0.87 3.18
C SER A 283 -10.12 -0.31 3.76
N TYR A 284 -8.89 -0.04 4.21
CA TYR A 284 -7.97 -1.02 4.81
C TYR A 284 -7.60 -0.66 6.27
N PHE A 285 -8.21 0.39 6.82
CA PHE A 285 -7.82 1.01 8.10
C PHE A 285 -8.36 0.30 9.34
N GLY A 286 -9.48 -0.39 9.21
CA GLY A 286 -10.21 -0.98 10.33
C GLY A 286 -9.44 -2.07 11.04
N GLN A 287 -9.64 -2.17 12.34
CA GLN A 287 -9.17 -3.31 13.14
C GLN A 287 -10.06 -4.55 12.93
N LEU A 288 -11.28 -4.32 12.42
CA LEU A 288 -12.18 -5.32 11.87
C LEU A 288 -12.50 -4.98 10.40
N ASP A 289 -12.73 -6.00 9.59
CA ASP A 289 -13.16 -5.81 8.20
C ASP A 289 -14.67 -5.47 8.07
N THR A 290 -15.13 -5.16 6.84
CA THR A 290 -16.54 -4.82 6.57
C THR A 290 -17.51 -5.96 6.88
N ALA A 291 -17.02 -7.20 6.89
CA ALA A 291 -17.76 -8.41 7.23
C ALA A 291 -17.80 -8.68 8.75
N THR A 292 -17.24 -7.79 9.57
CA THR A 292 -17.10 -7.88 11.03
C THR A 292 -16.16 -8.98 11.53
N PHE A 293 -15.18 -9.39 10.70
CA PHE A 293 -14.10 -10.28 11.13
C PHE A 293 -12.91 -9.48 11.65
N LYS A 294 -12.33 -9.96 12.75
CA LYS A 294 -11.16 -9.36 13.40
C LYS A 294 -9.92 -9.52 12.52
N LYS A 295 -9.13 -8.45 12.38
CA LYS A 295 -7.75 -8.51 11.86
C LYS A 295 -6.78 -8.72 13.02
N ASP A 296 -5.51 -8.99 12.73
CA ASP A 296 -4.51 -9.28 13.79
C ASP A 296 -4.30 -8.08 14.73
N SER A 297 -4.42 -6.86 14.21
CA SER A 297 -4.38 -5.60 14.99
C SER A 297 -5.46 -5.48 16.05
N PHE A 298 -6.64 -6.11 15.89
CA PHE A 298 -7.67 -6.16 16.93
C PHE A 298 -7.08 -6.70 18.24
N TYR A 299 -6.31 -7.79 18.13
CA TYR A 299 -5.73 -8.46 19.28
C TYR A 299 -4.56 -7.68 19.88
N PHE A 300 -3.85 -6.89 19.06
CA PHE A 300 -2.87 -5.93 19.56
C PHE A 300 -3.53 -4.87 20.44
N TYR A 301 -4.61 -4.23 19.97
CA TYR A 301 -5.32 -3.22 20.76
C TYR A 301 -6.01 -3.83 21.99
N GLN A 302 -6.54 -5.05 21.87
CA GLN A 302 -7.06 -5.80 23.01
C GLN A 302 -5.98 -6.02 24.07
N ALA A 303 -4.76 -6.43 23.66
CA ALA A 303 -3.64 -6.58 24.58
C ALA A 303 -3.28 -5.24 25.28
N ALA A 304 -3.31 -4.13 24.54
CA ALA A 304 -2.97 -2.82 25.07
C ALA A 304 -4.04 -2.22 26.01
N TRP A 305 -5.31 -2.57 25.82
CA TRP A 305 -6.45 -1.92 26.48
C TRP A 305 -7.16 -2.77 27.53
N THR A 306 -6.78 -4.04 27.70
CA THR A 306 -7.37 -4.94 28.69
C THR A 306 -6.35 -5.38 29.74
N ASP A 307 -6.85 -5.73 30.93
CA ASP A 307 -6.02 -6.22 32.04
C ASP A 307 -6.02 -7.76 32.07
N TYR A 308 -4.83 -8.37 31.93
CA TYR A 308 -4.65 -9.82 31.96
C TYR A 308 -5.17 -10.48 33.24
N LYS A 309 -5.29 -9.76 34.35
CA LYS A 309 -5.84 -10.29 35.61
C LYS A 309 -7.34 -10.57 35.52
N THR A 310 -8.03 -9.89 34.61
CA THR A 310 -9.48 -10.02 34.41
C THR A 310 -9.82 -10.68 33.08
N ASN A 311 -9.02 -10.42 32.05
CA ASN A 311 -9.21 -10.90 30.68
C ASN A 311 -7.86 -11.31 30.09
N PRO A 312 -7.22 -12.39 30.57
CA PRO A 312 -5.94 -12.85 30.02
C PRO A 312 -6.11 -13.26 28.56
N MET A 313 -5.23 -12.78 27.69
CA MET A 313 -5.27 -13.10 26.26
C MET A 313 -3.88 -13.27 25.67
N ILE A 314 -3.82 -14.08 24.61
CA ILE A 314 -2.66 -14.22 23.74
C ILE A 314 -3.17 -14.53 22.33
N HIS A 315 -2.52 -13.98 21.31
CA HIS A 315 -2.85 -14.19 19.91
C HIS A 315 -1.59 -14.32 19.09
N ILE A 316 -1.47 -15.39 18.31
CA ILE A 316 -0.34 -15.65 17.41
C ILE A 316 -0.74 -15.48 15.94
N TYR A 317 0.12 -14.81 15.17
CA TYR A 317 -0.04 -14.63 13.73
C TYR A 317 1.33 -14.66 13.04
N PRO A 318 1.43 -15.13 11.78
CA PRO A 318 0.36 -15.46 10.82
C PRO A 318 -0.29 -16.84 11.00
N TYR A 319 -1.15 -17.27 10.04
CA TYR A 319 -1.50 -18.70 9.87
C TYR A 319 -0.25 -19.54 9.53
N TRP A 320 -0.31 -20.88 9.58
CA TRP A 320 0.89 -21.74 9.46
C TRP A 320 0.91 -22.65 8.23
N ASP A 321 0.87 -22.08 7.02
CA ASP A 321 0.84 -22.80 5.73
C ASP A 321 1.66 -22.08 4.64
N PHE A 322 2.99 -22.25 4.64
CA PHE A 322 3.93 -21.54 3.74
C PHE A 322 4.82 -22.49 2.90
N ASN A 323 5.81 -21.93 2.20
CA ASN A 323 6.85 -22.69 1.52
C ASN A 323 7.82 -23.29 2.55
N LYS A 324 8.20 -24.56 2.38
CA LYS A 324 9.15 -25.21 3.27
C LYS A 324 10.47 -24.43 3.31
N GLY A 325 10.91 -24.04 4.51
CA GLY A 325 12.15 -23.29 4.72
C GLY A 325 12.06 -21.78 4.51
N GLN A 326 10.92 -21.25 4.04
CA GLN A 326 10.68 -19.80 3.99
C GLN A 326 10.78 -19.19 5.37
N ILE A 327 11.43 -18.02 5.50
CA ILE A 327 11.53 -17.33 6.79
C ILE A 327 10.23 -16.61 7.08
N ILE A 328 9.59 -16.96 8.19
CA ILE A 328 8.32 -16.38 8.62
C ILE A 328 8.54 -15.50 9.86
N ASP A 329 8.08 -14.25 9.76
CA ASP A 329 7.95 -13.36 10.91
C ASP A 329 6.71 -13.75 11.74
N VAL A 330 6.95 -14.46 12.84
CA VAL A 330 5.90 -14.85 13.79
C VAL A 330 5.79 -13.77 14.86
N ARG A 331 4.58 -13.23 15.03
CA ARG A 331 4.26 -12.20 16.02
C ARG A 331 3.26 -12.73 17.04
N VAL A 332 3.43 -12.33 18.30
CA VAL A 332 2.59 -12.76 19.42
C VAL A 332 2.18 -11.55 20.26
N CYS A 333 0.89 -11.23 20.23
CA CYS A 333 0.28 -10.20 21.07
C CYS A 333 -0.22 -10.82 22.37
N SER A 334 0.06 -10.19 23.51
CA SER A 334 -0.50 -10.59 24.80
C SER A 334 -0.55 -9.41 25.77
N ASN A 335 -1.54 -9.39 26.66
CA ASN A 335 -1.55 -8.48 27.82
C ASN A 335 -0.81 -9.05 29.03
N ALA A 336 -0.31 -10.29 28.95
CA ALA A 336 0.47 -10.92 29.99
C ALA A 336 1.93 -10.40 30.02
N PRO A 337 2.58 -10.39 31.20
CA PRO A 337 3.95 -9.89 31.33
C PRO A 337 5.01 -10.79 30.68
N HIS A 338 4.74 -12.08 30.51
CA HIS A 338 5.71 -13.04 29.98
C HIS A 338 5.06 -13.97 28.97
N ILE A 339 5.73 -14.21 27.84
CA ILE A 339 5.27 -15.12 26.80
C ILE A 339 6.37 -16.07 26.33
N GLU A 340 5.97 -17.26 25.86
CA GLU A 340 6.84 -18.26 25.23
C GLU A 340 6.24 -18.72 23.92
N LEU A 341 7.09 -18.94 22.91
CA LEU A 341 6.71 -19.53 21.64
C LEU A 341 7.32 -20.92 21.49
N LEU A 342 6.49 -21.90 21.10
CA LEU A 342 6.90 -23.27 20.84
C LEU A 342 6.64 -23.62 19.37
N LEU A 343 7.58 -24.29 18.71
CA LEU A 343 7.40 -24.94 17.42
C LEU A 343 7.53 -26.45 17.61
N ASN A 344 6.46 -27.20 17.32
CA ASN A 344 6.43 -28.67 17.47
C ASN A 344 6.84 -29.15 18.88
N GLY A 345 6.54 -28.35 19.90
CA GLY A 345 6.88 -28.61 21.30
C GLY A 345 8.28 -28.17 21.74
N GLU A 346 9.11 -27.68 20.81
CA GLU A 346 10.44 -27.11 21.12
C GLU A 346 10.34 -25.59 21.33
N SER A 347 10.99 -25.07 22.37
CA SER A 347 10.96 -23.65 22.68
C SER A 347 11.79 -22.84 21.68
N MET A 348 11.15 -21.84 21.07
CA MET A 348 11.77 -20.83 20.20
C MET A 348 12.22 -19.59 21.00
N GLY A 349 12.11 -19.66 22.34
CA GLY A 349 12.47 -18.60 23.26
C GLY A 349 11.27 -17.89 23.89
N THR A 350 11.58 -17.02 24.84
CA THR A 350 10.61 -16.26 25.63
C THR A 350 10.77 -14.76 25.40
N TYR A 351 9.73 -13.99 25.69
CA TYR A 351 9.77 -12.53 25.66
C TYR A 351 9.02 -11.93 26.85
N ASP A 352 9.63 -10.94 27.51
CA ASP A 352 9.04 -10.18 28.60
C ASP A 352 8.41 -8.88 28.05
N ILE A 353 7.11 -8.69 28.27
CA ILE A 353 6.37 -7.52 27.79
C ILE A 353 6.30 -6.48 28.92
N ASP A 354 6.99 -5.35 28.74
CA ASP A 354 6.82 -4.17 29.60
C ASP A 354 5.80 -3.21 29.00
N THR A 355 4.53 -3.33 29.42
CA THR A 355 3.46 -2.45 28.94
C THR A 355 3.57 -1.01 29.44
N LYS A 356 4.33 -0.76 30.52
CA LYS A 356 4.43 0.57 31.16
C LYS A 356 5.53 1.43 30.58
N HIS A 357 6.68 0.84 30.25
CA HIS A 357 7.86 1.57 29.80
C HIS A 357 8.52 0.97 28.56
N GLY A 358 8.07 -0.20 28.11
CA GLY A 358 8.64 -0.87 26.94
C GLY A 358 8.32 -0.16 25.63
N ASN A 359 9.24 -0.30 24.68
CA ASN A 359 9.10 0.19 23.30
C ASN A 359 8.71 -0.90 22.28
N GLN A 360 8.68 -2.16 22.72
CA GLN A 360 8.21 -3.30 21.94
C GLN A 360 7.17 -4.05 22.79
N LEU A 361 5.91 -3.98 22.35
CA LEU A 361 4.75 -4.51 23.08
C LEU A 361 4.27 -5.88 22.54
N VAL A 362 4.99 -6.44 21.57
CA VAL A 362 4.62 -7.66 20.86
C VAL A 362 5.88 -8.53 20.73
N GLY A 363 5.74 -9.82 21.02
CA GLY A 363 6.82 -10.79 20.78
C GLY A 363 7.03 -11.00 19.29
N TRP A 364 8.28 -11.14 18.85
CA TRP A 364 8.61 -11.30 17.44
C TRP A 364 9.77 -12.28 17.24
N TRP A 365 9.56 -13.25 16.36
CA TRP A 365 10.52 -14.30 16.00
C TRP A 365 10.61 -14.45 14.49
N LYS A 366 11.80 -14.79 13.99
CA LYS A 366 12.01 -15.24 12.61
C LYS A 366 12.25 -16.73 12.60
N ILE A 367 11.32 -17.49 12.01
CA ILE A 367 11.32 -18.95 12.07
C ILE A 367 11.22 -19.50 10.65
N PRO A 368 12.15 -20.40 10.22
CA PRO A 368 11.97 -21.10 8.96
C PRO A 368 10.74 -22.01 9.04
N TYR A 369 9.83 -21.89 8.08
CA TYR A 369 8.59 -22.64 8.08
C TYR A 369 8.86 -24.16 8.05
N GLN A 370 8.28 -24.83 9.04
CA GLN A 370 8.21 -26.28 9.15
C GLN A 370 6.76 -26.65 9.47
N GLU A 371 6.22 -27.60 8.70
CA GLU A 371 4.88 -28.14 8.92
C GLU A 371 4.71 -28.63 10.36
N GLY A 372 3.57 -28.32 10.98
CA GLY A 372 3.23 -28.77 12.32
C GLY A 372 2.44 -27.74 13.13
N GLU A 373 2.82 -27.55 14.40
CA GLU A 373 2.11 -26.71 15.36
C GLU A 373 3.01 -25.60 15.89
N LEU A 374 2.56 -24.34 15.77
CA LEU A 374 3.03 -23.22 16.57
C LEU A 374 2.10 -23.02 17.76
N LYS A 375 2.68 -22.86 18.94
CA LYS A 375 1.93 -22.62 20.17
C LYS A 375 2.56 -21.48 20.96
N ALA A 376 1.76 -20.46 21.24
CA ALA A 376 2.14 -19.36 22.12
C ALA A 376 1.51 -19.56 23.51
N ILE A 377 2.28 -19.29 24.57
CA ILE A 377 1.87 -19.46 25.96
C ILE A 377 2.11 -18.15 26.71
N ALA A 378 1.10 -17.66 27.43
CA ALA A 378 1.17 -16.50 28.29
C ALA A 378 1.28 -16.89 29.76
N TYR A 379 2.16 -16.22 30.49
CA TYR A 379 2.42 -16.44 31.91
C TYR A 379 2.19 -15.17 32.74
N ASP A 380 1.68 -15.34 33.96
CA ASP A 380 1.65 -14.27 34.97
C ASP A 380 3.04 -14.08 35.64
N GLU A 381 3.16 -13.09 36.52
CA GLU A 381 4.44 -12.82 37.24
C GLU A 381 4.86 -13.96 38.18
N ALA A 382 3.96 -14.88 38.52
CA ALA A 382 4.26 -16.06 39.32
C ALA A 382 4.68 -17.27 38.47
N GLY A 383 4.67 -17.15 37.13
CA GLY A 383 4.99 -18.22 36.19
C GLY A 383 3.84 -19.19 35.92
N ASN A 384 2.61 -18.85 36.27
CA ASN A 384 1.44 -19.68 35.94
C ASN A 384 1.00 -19.41 34.50
N ILE A 385 0.63 -20.47 33.77
CA ILE A 385 0.01 -20.34 32.44
C ILE A 385 -1.40 -19.76 32.60
N ILE A 386 -1.67 -18.63 31.95
CA ILE A 386 -2.96 -17.92 32.02
C ILE A 386 -3.70 -17.86 30.69
N ALA A 387 -3.00 -18.00 29.56
CA ALA A 387 -3.60 -18.13 28.23
C ALA A 387 -2.67 -18.89 27.28
N ALA A 388 -3.23 -19.47 26.22
CA ALA A 388 -2.48 -20.09 25.13
C ALA A 388 -3.24 -19.96 23.80
N ASP A 389 -2.51 -19.84 22.71
CA ASP A 389 -3.06 -19.82 21.35
C ASP A 389 -2.21 -20.69 20.42
N VAL A 390 -2.82 -21.23 19.36
CA VAL A 390 -2.24 -22.27 18.51
C VAL A 390 -2.54 -22.02 17.04
N LYS A 391 -1.51 -22.14 16.20
CA LYS A 391 -1.62 -22.23 14.73
C LYS A 391 -1.10 -23.57 14.25
N LYS A 392 -1.81 -24.18 13.30
CA LYS A 392 -1.47 -25.48 12.74
C LYS A 392 -1.36 -25.38 11.24
N SER A 393 -0.46 -26.18 10.67
CA SER A 393 -0.50 -26.48 9.24
C SER A 393 -1.78 -27.24 8.90
N PHE A 394 -2.34 -26.93 7.74
CA PHE A 394 -3.60 -27.48 7.27
C PHE A 394 -3.51 -27.84 5.78
N LYS A 395 -4.39 -28.74 5.34
CA LYS A 395 -4.49 -29.19 3.95
C LYS A 395 -5.53 -28.37 3.18
N ASP A 396 -5.85 -28.81 1.96
CA ASP A 396 -6.93 -28.21 1.18
C ASP A 396 -8.29 -28.37 1.86
N ALA A 397 -9.13 -27.35 1.71
CA ALA A 397 -10.49 -27.35 2.21
C ALA A 397 -11.28 -28.57 1.71
N LYS A 398 -12.03 -29.18 2.62
CA LYS A 398 -12.87 -30.36 2.37
C LYS A 398 -14.34 -30.16 2.74
N SER A 399 -14.61 -29.45 3.82
CA SER A 399 -15.97 -29.22 4.34
C SER A 399 -16.25 -27.77 4.66
N ILE A 400 -17.53 -27.38 4.53
CA ILE A 400 -18.04 -26.05 4.89
C ILE A 400 -18.59 -26.09 6.31
N CYS A 401 -18.22 -25.09 7.12
CA CYS A 401 -18.65 -24.95 8.51
C CYS A 401 -19.51 -23.68 8.66
N LEU A 402 -20.69 -23.80 9.27
CA LEU A 402 -21.66 -22.71 9.46
C LEU A 402 -21.79 -22.38 10.94
N ASN A 403 -21.40 -21.16 11.32
CA ASN A 403 -21.36 -20.69 12.71
C ASN A 403 -22.26 -19.46 12.87
N PRO A 404 -23.55 -19.63 13.21
CA PRO A 404 -24.45 -18.51 13.47
C PRO A 404 -24.10 -17.85 14.82
N ASP A 405 -24.22 -16.53 14.90
CA ASP A 405 -23.99 -15.79 16.14
C ASP A 405 -25.09 -15.97 17.20
N LYS A 406 -26.28 -16.41 16.77
CA LYS A 406 -27.38 -16.88 17.62
C LYS A 406 -28.24 -17.89 16.87
N ASP A 407 -29.00 -18.70 17.60
CA ASP A 407 -29.86 -19.76 17.05
C ASP A 407 -31.29 -19.29 16.70
N LYS A 408 -31.69 -18.12 17.21
CA LYS A 408 -33.06 -17.59 17.12
C LYS A 408 -33.11 -16.14 16.64
N LEU A 409 -34.13 -15.80 15.84
CA LEU A 409 -34.48 -14.41 15.48
C LEU A 409 -35.87 -14.05 15.96
N ILE A 410 -36.10 -12.77 16.17
CA ILE A 410 -37.45 -12.25 16.40
C ILE A 410 -38.12 -11.97 15.05
N ALA A 411 -39.34 -12.47 14.85
CA ALA A 411 -40.13 -12.30 13.64
C ALA A 411 -40.72 -10.88 13.48
N ASP A 412 -39.91 -9.85 13.66
CA ASP A 412 -40.29 -8.43 13.51
C ASP A 412 -39.92 -7.86 12.12
N GLY A 413 -39.12 -8.61 11.35
CA GLY A 413 -38.60 -8.24 10.04
C GLY A 413 -37.39 -7.30 10.04
N LEU A 414 -36.86 -6.97 11.21
CA LEU A 414 -35.70 -6.11 11.43
C LEU A 414 -34.53 -6.86 12.06
N ASP A 415 -34.81 -7.87 12.89
CA ASP A 415 -33.78 -8.67 13.55
C ASP A 415 -32.94 -9.45 12.53
N LEU A 416 -31.66 -9.61 12.85
CA LEU A 416 -30.63 -10.22 12.00
C LEU A 416 -29.94 -11.38 12.72
N ILE A 417 -29.58 -12.42 11.97
CA ILE A 417 -28.54 -13.39 12.32
C ILE A 417 -27.37 -13.21 11.38
N PHE A 418 -26.16 -13.32 11.93
CA PHE A 418 -24.91 -13.35 11.20
C PHE A 418 -24.37 -14.78 11.21
N VAL A 419 -24.28 -15.40 10.03
CA VAL A 419 -23.75 -16.76 9.87
C VAL A 419 -22.34 -16.67 9.29
N GLU A 420 -21.33 -16.97 10.11
CA GLU A 420 -19.95 -17.10 9.65
C GLU A 420 -19.79 -18.45 8.93
N ILE A 421 -19.35 -18.36 7.67
CA ILE A 421 -19.05 -19.49 6.78
C ILE A 421 -17.53 -19.64 6.74
N THR A 422 -17.05 -20.82 7.12
CA THR A 422 -15.63 -21.18 7.15
C THR A 422 -15.39 -22.51 6.44
N ALA A 423 -14.13 -22.89 6.27
CA ALA A 423 -13.75 -24.18 5.70
C ALA A 423 -12.77 -24.94 6.61
N GLU A 424 -12.92 -26.26 6.63
CA GLU A 424 -12.02 -27.18 7.31
C GLU A 424 -11.45 -28.19 6.31
N ASP A 425 -10.24 -28.67 6.58
CA ASP A 425 -9.60 -29.74 5.82
C ASP A 425 -10.12 -31.13 6.23
N GLU A 426 -9.55 -32.19 5.64
CA GLU A 426 -9.95 -33.57 5.94
C GLU A 426 -9.63 -34.03 7.38
N ASP A 427 -8.73 -33.33 8.07
CA ASP A 427 -8.31 -33.63 9.44
C ASP A 427 -9.05 -32.75 10.48
N GLY A 428 -9.96 -31.88 10.02
CA GLY A 428 -10.72 -30.95 10.86
C GLY A 428 -9.96 -29.68 11.25
N ASN A 429 -8.83 -29.37 10.61
CA ASN A 429 -8.13 -28.10 10.82
C ASN A 429 -8.81 -27.00 10.00
N LYS A 430 -8.90 -25.80 10.58
CA LYS A 430 -9.39 -24.62 9.86
C LYS A 430 -8.42 -24.26 8.73
N VAL A 431 -8.94 -24.06 7.53
CA VAL A 431 -8.14 -23.64 6.37
C VAL A 431 -8.16 -22.11 6.30
N GLU A 432 -7.24 -21.48 7.03
CA GLU A 432 -7.24 -20.03 7.29
C GLU A 432 -6.93 -19.17 6.04
N ASN A 433 -6.49 -19.78 4.94
CA ASN A 433 -6.31 -19.13 3.64
C ASN A 433 -7.33 -19.60 2.58
N ALA A 434 -8.42 -20.28 2.97
CA ALA A 434 -9.42 -20.77 2.00
C ALA A 434 -10.08 -19.61 1.24
N ASN A 435 -10.24 -19.81 -0.07
CA ASN A 435 -10.82 -18.82 -0.98
C ASN A 435 -11.90 -19.41 -1.91
N ASN A 436 -12.48 -20.55 -1.51
CA ASN A 436 -13.48 -21.26 -2.30
C ASN A 436 -14.69 -20.37 -2.61
N ARG A 437 -15.26 -20.50 -3.80
CA ARG A 437 -16.55 -19.90 -4.13
C ARG A 437 -17.69 -20.71 -3.52
N VAL A 438 -18.57 -20.07 -2.78
CA VAL A 438 -19.78 -20.69 -2.23
C VAL A 438 -21.04 -20.10 -2.86
N GLN A 439 -22.10 -20.89 -2.86
CA GLN A 439 -23.48 -20.50 -3.14
C GLN A 439 -24.27 -20.63 -1.84
N VAL A 440 -25.00 -19.59 -1.46
CA VAL A 440 -25.81 -19.54 -0.24
C VAL A 440 -27.29 -19.47 -0.61
N SER A 441 -28.07 -20.41 -0.08
CA SER A 441 -29.52 -20.47 -0.21
C SER A 441 -30.17 -20.34 1.16
N VAL A 442 -31.19 -19.49 1.27
CA VAL A 442 -31.97 -19.31 2.50
C VAL A 442 -33.45 -19.52 2.17
N SER A 443 -34.11 -20.39 2.92
CA SER A 443 -35.55 -20.66 2.78
C SER A 443 -36.27 -20.66 4.13
N GLY A 444 -37.61 -20.55 4.10
CA GLY A 444 -38.45 -20.48 5.30
C GLY A 444 -38.68 -19.06 5.81
N ALA A 445 -38.68 -18.87 7.12
CA ALA A 445 -39.06 -17.63 7.81
C ALA A 445 -37.97 -16.53 7.82
N GLY A 446 -36.99 -16.62 6.92
CA GLY A 446 -35.79 -15.79 6.89
C GLY A 446 -35.41 -15.45 5.45
N ARG A 447 -34.58 -14.43 5.29
CA ARG A 447 -34.20 -13.87 3.99
C ARG A 447 -32.73 -13.45 4.00
N LEU A 448 -31.97 -13.93 3.02
CA LEU A 448 -30.59 -13.48 2.83
C LEU A 448 -30.60 -12.01 2.37
N ILE A 449 -29.87 -11.16 3.07
CA ILE A 449 -29.81 -9.71 2.78
C ILE A 449 -28.39 -9.18 2.58
N GLY A 450 -27.36 -10.03 2.67
CA GLY A 450 -25.97 -9.63 2.47
C GLY A 450 -25.01 -10.81 2.49
N LEU A 451 -24.01 -10.76 1.61
CA LEU A 451 -22.81 -11.60 1.65
C LEU A 451 -21.56 -10.72 1.65
N ASP A 452 -20.68 -10.88 2.63
CA ASP A 452 -19.45 -10.08 2.73
C ASP A 452 -18.26 -10.93 3.22
N ASN A 453 -17.09 -10.75 2.62
CA ASN A 453 -15.85 -11.40 3.02
C ASN A 453 -14.77 -10.39 3.46
N GLY A 454 -15.03 -9.09 3.39
CA GLY A 454 -14.06 -8.05 3.78
C GLY A 454 -12.96 -7.76 2.75
N ASP A 455 -12.91 -8.47 1.62
CA ASP A 455 -11.91 -8.22 0.58
C ASP A 455 -12.28 -6.95 -0.21
N SER A 456 -11.40 -5.95 -0.13
CA SER A 456 -11.55 -4.70 -0.87
C SER A 456 -11.39 -4.88 -2.38
N THR A 457 -10.77 -5.97 -2.82
CA THR A 457 -10.54 -6.27 -4.25
C THR A 457 -11.60 -7.18 -4.87
N ASP A 458 -12.56 -7.64 -4.07
CA ASP A 458 -13.68 -8.48 -4.52
C ASP A 458 -14.89 -7.64 -4.93
N TYR A 459 -15.13 -7.55 -6.23
CA TYR A 459 -16.22 -6.79 -6.83
C TYR A 459 -17.54 -7.56 -6.96
N ASP A 460 -17.64 -8.78 -6.42
CA ASP A 460 -18.93 -9.44 -6.27
C ASP A 460 -19.86 -8.60 -5.39
N GLN A 461 -21.12 -8.57 -5.80
CA GLN A 461 -22.13 -7.72 -5.20
C GLN A 461 -22.53 -8.24 -3.83
N TYR A 462 -22.56 -7.36 -2.82
CA TYR A 462 -23.04 -7.70 -1.47
C TYR A 462 -24.44 -8.32 -1.46
N LYS A 463 -25.26 -8.02 -2.47
CA LYS A 463 -26.66 -8.49 -2.59
C LYS A 463 -26.84 -9.72 -3.50
N GLY A 464 -25.76 -10.45 -3.79
CA GLY A 464 -25.75 -11.69 -4.57
C GLY A 464 -25.98 -12.96 -3.74
N PHE A 465 -26.03 -14.12 -4.38
CA PHE A 465 -26.12 -15.43 -3.72
C PHE A 465 -24.81 -16.22 -3.69
N SER A 466 -23.80 -15.76 -4.42
CA SER A 466 -22.48 -16.39 -4.48
C SER A 466 -21.38 -15.40 -4.17
N ARG A 467 -20.37 -15.85 -3.42
CA ARG A 467 -19.14 -15.10 -3.15
C ARG A 467 -18.00 -16.07 -2.83
N ARG A 468 -16.75 -15.66 -3.05
CA ARG A 468 -15.58 -16.37 -2.51
C ARG A 468 -15.44 -16.14 -1.00
N LEU A 469 -14.91 -17.13 -0.29
CA LEU A 469 -14.27 -16.86 0.99
C LEU A 469 -13.05 -15.97 0.75
N PHE A 470 -12.71 -15.13 1.73
CA PHE A 470 -11.44 -14.39 1.76
C PHE A 470 -10.70 -14.81 3.01
N ASN A 471 -9.51 -15.39 2.84
CA ASN A 471 -8.69 -15.91 3.93
C ASN A 471 -9.51 -16.68 4.98
N GLY A 472 -10.17 -17.75 4.52
CA GLY A 472 -10.88 -18.70 5.35
C GLY A 472 -12.32 -18.33 5.72
N LYS A 473 -12.81 -17.13 5.39
CA LYS A 473 -14.09 -16.64 5.93
C LYS A 473 -15.00 -15.93 4.92
N LEU A 474 -16.30 -16.09 5.12
CA LEU A 474 -17.39 -15.33 4.50
C LEU A 474 -18.52 -15.13 5.51
N MET A 475 -19.16 -13.96 5.50
CA MET A 475 -20.33 -13.64 6.32
C MET A 475 -21.61 -13.70 5.49
N ALA A 476 -22.62 -14.42 5.96
CA ALA A 476 -23.98 -14.36 5.45
C ALA A 476 -24.92 -13.67 6.45
N ILE A 477 -25.61 -12.62 6.02
CA ILE A 477 -26.52 -11.83 6.86
C ILE A 477 -27.95 -12.21 6.52
N ILE A 478 -28.67 -12.75 7.51
CA ILE A 478 -30.04 -13.23 7.37
C ILE A 478 -30.96 -12.37 8.20
N ALA A 479 -31.92 -11.72 7.56
CA ALA A 479 -32.97 -10.99 8.28
C ALA A 479 -34.17 -11.89 8.54
N ALA A 480 -34.88 -11.61 9.63
CA ALA A 480 -36.17 -12.18 9.91
C ALA A 480 -37.22 -11.74 8.86
N THR A 481 -38.26 -12.55 8.72
CA THR A 481 -39.54 -12.11 8.15
C THR A 481 -40.49 -11.68 9.27
N LYS A 482 -41.74 -11.31 8.95
CA LYS A 482 -42.81 -11.05 9.94
C LYS A 482 -43.49 -12.31 10.45
N GLN A 483 -43.19 -13.45 9.86
CA GLN A 483 -43.82 -14.71 10.22
C GLN A 483 -42.82 -15.54 11.02
N PRO A 484 -43.22 -16.07 12.19
CA PRO A 484 -42.39 -17.04 12.90
C PRO A 484 -42.34 -18.35 12.11
N GLY A 485 -41.29 -19.13 12.30
CA GLY A 485 -41.10 -20.42 11.64
C GLY A 485 -39.64 -20.84 11.50
N GLU A 486 -39.44 -21.99 10.85
CA GLU A 486 -38.11 -22.54 10.58
C GLU A 486 -37.40 -21.73 9.48
N ILE A 487 -36.07 -21.61 9.61
CA ILE A 487 -35.18 -21.05 8.61
C ILE A 487 -34.13 -22.10 8.26
N ILE A 488 -33.97 -22.37 6.98
CA ILE A 488 -32.98 -23.32 6.47
C ILE A 488 -31.94 -22.53 5.67
N VAL A 489 -30.68 -22.66 6.07
CA VAL A 489 -29.54 -22.08 5.38
C VAL A 489 -28.71 -23.21 4.81
N GLU A 490 -28.58 -23.24 3.49
CA GLU A 490 -27.79 -24.22 2.76
C GLU A 490 -26.63 -23.50 2.06
N VAL A 491 -25.42 -24.06 2.20
CA VAL A 491 -24.21 -23.55 1.56
C VAL A 491 -23.53 -24.67 0.80
N THR A 492 -23.30 -24.44 -0.50
CA THR A 492 -22.64 -25.40 -1.40
C THR A 492 -21.42 -24.78 -2.06
N SER A 493 -20.41 -25.58 -2.39
CA SER A 493 -19.22 -25.17 -3.14
C SER A 493 -18.70 -26.33 -3.96
N LYS A 494 -18.14 -26.05 -5.14
CA LYS A 494 -17.56 -27.07 -6.00
C LYS A 494 -16.35 -27.70 -5.32
N GLY A 495 -16.35 -29.03 -5.19
CA GLY A 495 -15.27 -29.80 -4.58
C GLY A 495 -15.34 -29.91 -3.04
N LEU A 496 -16.26 -29.20 -2.38
CA LEU A 496 -16.47 -29.29 -0.93
C LEU A 496 -17.76 -30.05 -0.60
N ASN A 497 -17.80 -30.65 0.60
CA ASN A 497 -19.04 -31.16 1.17
C ASN A 497 -19.98 -29.98 1.51
N SER A 498 -21.22 -30.02 1.02
CA SER A 498 -22.24 -29.01 1.33
C SER A 498 -22.62 -29.05 2.81
N SER A 499 -23.11 -27.92 3.33
CA SER A 499 -23.51 -27.77 4.72
C SER A 499 -24.89 -27.14 4.81
N THR A 500 -25.67 -27.56 5.80
CA THR A 500 -27.02 -27.03 6.05
C THR A 500 -27.22 -26.86 7.55
N ILE A 501 -27.78 -25.71 7.94
CA ILE A 501 -28.18 -25.43 9.32
C ILE A 501 -29.64 -25.00 9.38
N LYS A 502 -30.31 -25.37 10.48
CA LYS A 502 -31.68 -24.99 10.81
C LYS A 502 -31.66 -23.98 11.95
N LEU A 503 -32.34 -22.87 11.75
CA LEU A 503 -32.51 -21.78 12.71
C LEU A 503 -34.01 -21.53 12.93
N GLU A 504 -34.35 -20.77 13.96
CA GLU A 504 -35.76 -20.52 14.34
C GLU A 504 -36.09 -19.03 14.40
N SER A 505 -37.18 -18.62 13.75
CA SER A 505 -37.78 -17.29 13.90
C SER A 505 -38.95 -17.38 14.88
N ILE A 506 -38.84 -16.72 16.04
CA ILE A 506 -39.85 -16.75 17.11
C ILE A 506 -40.79 -15.54 17.00
N PRO A 507 -42.05 -15.64 17.50
CA PRO A 507 -43.00 -14.53 17.43
C PRO A 507 -42.46 -13.25 18.11
N ALA A 508 -42.66 -12.10 17.46
CA ALA A 508 -42.43 -10.80 18.09
C ALA A 508 -43.46 -10.54 19.21
N ALA A 509 -43.06 -9.77 20.23
CA ALA A 509 -43.96 -9.37 21.30
C ALA A 509 -45.14 -8.54 20.77
N GLU A 510 -46.34 -8.72 21.35
CA GLU A 510 -47.55 -7.98 20.96
C GLU A 510 -47.31 -6.46 21.04
N GLY A 511 -47.68 -5.73 19.98
CA GLY A 511 -47.56 -4.27 19.92
C GLY A 511 -46.30 -3.73 19.22
N VAL A 512 -45.33 -4.57 18.85
CA VAL A 512 -44.15 -4.17 18.04
C VAL A 512 -44.51 -4.16 16.55
N ASN A 513 -45.37 -3.23 16.13
CA ASN A 513 -45.67 -3.00 14.72
C ASN A 513 -44.83 -1.82 14.21
N LYS A 514 -43.49 -1.92 14.31
CA LYS A 514 -42.61 -0.99 13.60
C LYS A 514 -42.80 -1.27 12.10
N ALA A 515 -43.09 -0.23 11.31
CA ALA A 515 -43.20 -0.38 9.86
C ALA A 515 -41.86 -0.92 9.32
N ILE A 516 -41.89 -2.05 8.60
CA ILE A 516 -40.71 -2.53 7.89
C ILE A 516 -40.47 -1.57 6.74
N ALA A 517 -39.33 -0.89 6.75
CA ALA A 517 -38.94 -0.01 5.65
C ALA A 517 -38.47 -0.79 4.40
N ALA A 518 -38.06 -2.07 4.53
CA ALA A 518 -37.55 -2.84 3.40
C ALA A 518 -37.74 -4.37 3.50
N ASN A 519 -38.41 -4.97 2.50
CA ASN A 519 -38.49 -6.43 2.27
C ASN A 519 -37.34 -6.93 1.35
N THR A 520 -36.21 -6.22 1.32
CA THR A 520 -35.12 -6.47 0.37
C THR A 520 -34.46 -7.84 0.58
N SER A 521 -34.60 -8.75 -0.37
CA SER A 521 -33.83 -9.99 -0.39
C SER A 521 -32.71 -9.89 -1.43
N ASN A 522 -31.65 -10.67 -1.24
CA ASN A 522 -30.63 -10.88 -2.27
C ASN A 522 -31.27 -11.45 -3.54
N LYS A 523 -30.60 -11.22 -4.67
CA LYS A 523 -31.02 -11.66 -6.00
C LYS A 523 -29.81 -12.21 -6.76
N GLU A 524 -30.06 -12.86 -7.89
CA GLU A 524 -28.98 -13.29 -8.77
C GLU A 524 -28.20 -12.06 -9.27
N MET A 525 -26.88 -12.09 -9.14
CA MET A 525 -25.99 -11.01 -9.54
C MET A 525 -24.81 -11.59 -10.35
N PRO A 526 -24.20 -10.81 -11.25
CA PRO A 526 -23.00 -11.25 -11.97
C PRO A 526 -21.87 -11.62 -11.02
N CYS A 527 -21.14 -12.69 -11.35
CA CYS A 527 -19.87 -13.05 -10.73
C CYS A 527 -18.77 -12.20 -11.38
N ASN A 528 -18.14 -11.31 -10.61
CA ASN A 528 -17.06 -10.44 -11.06
C ASN A 528 -15.69 -10.96 -10.60
N MET A 529 -15.64 -11.73 -9.50
CA MET A 529 -14.43 -12.36 -8.97
C MET A 529 -14.34 -13.81 -9.46
N GLY A 530 -13.64 -14.05 -10.57
CA GLY A 530 -13.55 -15.40 -11.17
C GLY A 530 -14.82 -15.80 -11.93
N VAL A 531 -15.18 -17.08 -11.87
CA VAL A 531 -16.39 -17.62 -12.53
C VAL A 531 -17.25 -18.44 -11.57
N ALA A 532 -18.55 -18.59 -11.84
CA ALA A 532 -19.48 -19.22 -10.90
C ALA A 532 -19.13 -20.70 -10.56
N ASP A 533 -18.70 -21.48 -11.55
CA ASP A 533 -18.41 -22.93 -11.42
C ASP A 533 -16.90 -23.22 -11.35
N GLU A 534 -16.23 -22.61 -10.37
CA GLU A 534 -14.76 -22.63 -10.22
C GLU A 534 -14.28 -23.44 -9.01
N ILE A 535 -13.01 -23.87 -9.07
CA ILE A 535 -12.19 -24.24 -7.90
C ILE A 535 -11.02 -23.25 -7.88
N PRO A 536 -11.05 -22.20 -7.04
CA PRO A 536 -9.97 -21.21 -7.01
C PRO A 536 -8.63 -21.81 -6.57
N LEU A 537 -7.53 -21.23 -7.04
CA LEU A 537 -6.18 -21.55 -6.56
C LEU A 537 -6.01 -20.93 -5.17
N ARG A 538 -5.73 -21.76 -4.17
CA ARG A 538 -5.59 -21.35 -2.76
C ARG A 538 -4.15 -21.06 -2.38
N LYS A 539 -3.22 -21.93 -2.80
CA LYS A 539 -1.79 -21.85 -2.47
C LYS A 539 -0.94 -22.24 -3.67
N ILE A 540 0.18 -21.53 -3.82
CA ILE A 540 1.31 -21.92 -4.66
C ILE A 540 2.42 -22.31 -3.70
N GLU A 541 3.03 -23.48 -3.89
CA GLU A 541 4.22 -23.90 -3.17
C GLU A 541 5.42 -23.84 -4.11
N ILE A 542 6.44 -23.05 -3.77
CA ILE A 542 7.71 -22.99 -4.49
C ILE A 542 8.63 -24.06 -3.92
N ILE A 543 9.10 -24.95 -4.78
CA ILE A 543 10.00 -26.05 -4.47
C ILE A 543 11.36 -25.77 -5.10
N THR A 544 12.41 -25.80 -4.28
CA THR A 544 13.80 -25.76 -4.73
C THR A 544 14.45 -27.14 -4.52
N HIS A 545 15.14 -27.65 -5.54
CA HIS A 545 15.82 -28.95 -5.45
C HIS A 545 17.26 -28.86 -4.94
N SER A 546 17.86 -27.68 -5.01
CA SER A 546 19.28 -27.44 -4.72
C SER A 546 19.51 -26.49 -3.54
N GLY A 547 18.49 -26.24 -2.71
CA GLY A 547 18.54 -25.27 -1.61
C GLY A 547 18.20 -23.84 -2.06
N GLN A 548 18.61 -22.86 -1.26
CA GLN A 548 18.29 -21.43 -1.42
C GLN A 548 19.55 -20.57 -1.61
N VAL A 549 20.67 -21.16 -2.03
CA VAL A 549 21.95 -20.47 -2.22
C VAL A 549 22.49 -20.69 -3.62
N ILE A 550 22.92 -19.61 -4.27
CA ILE A 550 23.59 -19.59 -5.57
C ILE A 550 25.05 -19.18 -5.35
N GLU A 551 25.97 -19.97 -5.88
CA GLU A 551 27.43 -19.80 -5.75
C GLU A 551 28.10 -19.92 -7.13
N PRO A 552 29.37 -19.56 -7.31
CA PRO A 552 30.02 -19.58 -8.63
C PRO A 552 30.04 -20.97 -9.30
N THR A 553 29.96 -22.03 -8.49
CA THR A 553 29.88 -23.44 -8.92
C THR A 553 28.47 -23.88 -9.32
N MET A 554 27.44 -23.13 -8.92
CA MET A 554 26.03 -23.35 -9.21
C MET A 554 25.39 -22.01 -9.55
N LYS A 555 25.59 -21.54 -10.79
CA LYS A 555 25.08 -20.22 -11.25
C LYS A 555 23.59 -20.21 -11.54
N GLU A 556 22.97 -21.37 -11.62
CA GLU A 556 21.56 -21.55 -11.96
C GLU A 556 20.86 -22.40 -10.90
N LEU A 557 19.69 -21.93 -10.46
CA LEU A 557 18.82 -22.62 -9.53
C LEU A 557 17.51 -22.98 -10.23
N SER A 558 17.19 -24.28 -10.28
CA SER A 558 15.90 -24.75 -10.82
C SER A 558 14.84 -24.75 -9.72
N VAL A 559 13.67 -24.19 -10.04
CA VAL A 559 12.52 -24.05 -9.15
C VAL A 559 11.24 -24.56 -9.83
N GLU A 560 10.33 -25.09 -9.02
CA GLU A 560 9.03 -25.61 -9.47
C GLU A 560 7.90 -25.05 -8.59
N ALA A 561 6.78 -24.67 -9.21
CA ALA A 561 5.55 -24.27 -8.54
C ALA A 561 4.56 -25.45 -8.50
N LYS A 562 4.12 -25.81 -7.29
CA LYS A 562 3.04 -26.77 -7.07
C LYS A 562 1.77 -26.04 -6.65
N LEU A 563 0.68 -26.34 -7.33
CA LEU A 563 -0.60 -25.66 -7.16
C LEU A 563 -1.55 -26.44 -6.23
N TYR A 564 -2.21 -25.73 -5.32
CA TYR A 564 -3.17 -26.29 -4.38
C TYR A 564 -4.51 -25.54 -4.41
N PRO A 565 -5.65 -26.24 -4.55
CA PRO A 565 -5.72 -27.69 -4.80
C PRO A 565 -5.24 -28.04 -6.22
N GLN A 566 -4.77 -29.27 -6.42
CA GLN A 566 -4.20 -29.71 -7.72
C GLN A 566 -5.20 -29.64 -8.88
N ASN A 567 -6.49 -29.75 -8.58
CA ASN A 567 -7.59 -29.65 -9.54
C ASN A 567 -8.16 -28.23 -9.69
N THR A 568 -7.42 -27.21 -9.25
CA THR A 568 -7.77 -25.80 -9.45
C THR A 568 -8.14 -25.50 -10.91
N SER A 569 -9.09 -24.57 -11.07
CA SER A 569 -9.48 -24.02 -12.36
C SER A 569 -8.41 -23.09 -12.95
N TYR A 570 -7.48 -22.59 -12.13
CA TYR A 570 -6.48 -21.59 -12.52
C TYR A 570 -5.06 -22.15 -12.42
N LYS A 571 -4.46 -22.44 -13.57
CA LYS A 571 -3.13 -23.10 -13.66
C LYS A 571 -2.00 -22.17 -14.11
N GLU A 572 -2.34 -20.96 -14.54
CA GLU A 572 -1.39 -19.97 -15.02
C GLU A 572 -0.69 -19.31 -13.83
N VAL A 573 0.63 -19.19 -13.95
CA VAL A 573 1.51 -18.53 -12.98
C VAL A 573 2.51 -17.63 -13.69
N GLU A 574 2.96 -16.61 -12.98
CA GLU A 574 4.02 -15.70 -13.40
C GLU A 574 5.18 -15.78 -12.42
N TRP A 575 6.41 -15.77 -12.94
CA TRP A 575 7.63 -15.84 -12.13
C TRP A 575 8.39 -14.52 -12.22
N THR A 576 8.78 -13.99 -11.06
CA THR A 576 9.59 -12.78 -10.97
C THR A 576 10.67 -12.94 -9.90
N VAL A 577 11.70 -12.10 -10.01
CA VAL A 577 12.74 -11.96 -8.98
C VAL A 577 12.62 -10.55 -8.41
N VAL A 578 12.42 -10.47 -7.11
CA VAL A 578 12.17 -9.20 -6.40
C VAL A 578 13.07 -9.06 -5.18
N ASN A 579 13.23 -7.84 -4.67
CA ASN A 579 13.83 -7.61 -3.36
C ASN A 579 12.79 -7.80 -2.23
N ASP A 580 13.19 -7.54 -0.99
CA ASP A 580 12.31 -7.69 0.19
C ASP A 580 11.08 -6.77 0.23
N ILE A 581 10.99 -5.77 -0.65
CA ILE A 581 9.82 -4.88 -0.74
C ILE A 581 9.02 -5.10 -2.03
N GLY A 582 9.24 -6.25 -2.70
CA GLY A 582 8.49 -6.65 -3.89
C GLY A 582 8.90 -5.93 -5.18
N ILE A 583 10.01 -5.19 -5.18
CA ILE A 583 10.50 -4.51 -6.40
C ILE A 583 11.37 -5.46 -7.20
N LYS A 584 11.15 -5.53 -8.51
CA LYS A 584 11.97 -6.31 -9.44
C LYS A 584 13.46 -6.03 -9.23
N SER A 585 14.22 -7.08 -8.93
CA SER A 585 15.65 -6.98 -8.65
C SER A 585 16.47 -7.24 -9.92
N ASN A 586 17.59 -6.53 -10.07
CA ASN A 586 18.55 -6.70 -11.16
C ASN A 586 19.65 -7.74 -10.84
N ILE A 587 19.70 -8.24 -9.60
CA ILE A 587 20.78 -9.16 -9.19
C ILE A 587 20.60 -10.58 -9.73
N ALA A 588 19.40 -10.92 -10.20
CA ALA A 588 19.10 -12.19 -10.85
C ALA A 588 17.95 -12.06 -11.85
N ARG A 589 17.91 -12.98 -12.83
CA ARG A 589 16.82 -13.17 -13.78
C ARG A 589 16.17 -14.52 -13.54
N VAL A 590 14.88 -14.61 -13.87
CA VAL A 590 14.14 -15.87 -13.92
C VAL A 590 13.64 -16.12 -15.34
N ASP A 591 14.00 -17.27 -15.89
CA ASP A 591 13.54 -17.77 -17.18
C ASP A 591 12.54 -18.91 -16.92
N SER A 592 11.28 -18.75 -17.31
CA SER A 592 10.20 -19.68 -16.95
C SER A 592 9.58 -20.42 -18.13
N ASN A 593 9.07 -21.61 -17.85
CA ASN A 593 8.25 -22.42 -18.74
C ASN A 593 7.08 -23.01 -17.93
N GLY A 594 6.02 -22.20 -17.78
CA GLY A 594 4.86 -22.54 -16.97
C GLY A 594 5.21 -22.71 -15.49
N LEU A 595 4.97 -23.91 -14.93
CA LEU A 595 5.19 -24.21 -13.52
C LEU A 595 6.67 -24.42 -13.15
N LYS A 596 7.59 -24.37 -14.11
CA LYS A 596 9.03 -24.54 -13.86
C LYS A 596 9.76 -23.28 -14.27
N ALA A 597 10.79 -22.91 -13.52
CA ALA A 597 11.67 -21.82 -13.88
C ALA A 597 13.13 -22.10 -13.51
N THR A 598 14.03 -21.36 -14.15
CA THR A 598 15.45 -21.33 -13.85
C THR A 598 15.81 -19.92 -13.44
N VAL A 599 16.46 -19.80 -12.27
CA VAL A 599 16.96 -18.54 -11.74
C VAL A 599 18.45 -18.46 -11.98
N THR A 600 18.90 -17.38 -12.62
CA THR A 600 20.32 -17.10 -12.87
C THR A 600 20.70 -15.82 -12.14
N ALA A 601 21.65 -15.88 -11.20
CA ALA A 601 22.15 -14.68 -10.54
C ALA A 601 23.36 -14.09 -11.27
N PHE A 602 23.45 -12.77 -11.26
CA PHE A 602 24.51 -11.98 -11.90
C PHE A 602 25.37 -11.23 -10.90
N GLY A 603 24.91 -11.06 -9.65
CA GLY A 603 25.67 -10.42 -8.58
C GLY A 603 25.32 -10.97 -7.21
N ASP A 604 26.10 -10.57 -6.23
CA ASP A 604 25.95 -10.92 -4.82
C ASP A 604 24.76 -10.18 -4.19
N GLY A 605 24.03 -10.86 -3.32
CA GLY A 605 22.91 -10.26 -2.59
C GLY A 605 21.82 -11.26 -2.23
N GLU A 606 20.80 -10.74 -1.55
CA GLU A 606 19.60 -11.48 -1.18
C GLU A 606 18.42 -10.97 -2.03
N PHE A 607 17.62 -11.90 -2.54
CA PHE A 607 16.41 -11.62 -3.30
C PHE A 607 15.36 -12.68 -3.01
N ARG A 608 14.13 -12.44 -3.44
CA ARG A 608 13.02 -13.38 -3.35
C ARG A 608 12.67 -13.84 -4.76
N ILE A 609 12.59 -15.15 -4.96
CA ILE A 609 11.85 -15.66 -6.11
C ILE A 609 10.37 -15.62 -5.77
N ARG A 610 9.59 -15.01 -6.66
CA ARG A 610 8.15 -14.84 -6.51
C ARG A 610 7.44 -15.60 -7.62
N CYS A 611 6.39 -16.31 -7.24
CA CYS A 611 5.46 -16.98 -8.13
C CYS A 611 4.05 -16.50 -7.83
N SER A 612 3.42 -15.83 -8.79
CA SER A 612 2.11 -15.19 -8.61
C SER A 612 1.06 -15.81 -9.54
N SER A 613 -0.21 -15.64 -9.19
CA SER A 613 -1.33 -16.00 -10.06
C SER A 613 -2.44 -14.97 -9.98
N LYS A 614 -3.09 -14.72 -11.13
CA LYS A 614 -4.25 -13.84 -11.22
C LYS A 614 -5.55 -14.48 -10.72
N ASN A 615 -5.55 -15.80 -10.54
CA ASN A 615 -6.62 -16.59 -9.92
C ASN A 615 -8.05 -16.26 -10.44
N GLY A 616 -8.17 -16.10 -11.76
CA GLY A 616 -9.43 -15.80 -12.44
C GLY A 616 -9.79 -14.32 -12.55
N THR A 617 -8.85 -13.42 -12.31
CA THR A 617 -9.03 -11.97 -12.44
C THR A 617 -7.98 -11.35 -13.37
N GLU A 618 -8.02 -10.04 -13.58
CA GLU A 618 -7.02 -9.31 -14.39
C GLU A 618 -5.75 -8.95 -13.62
N LYS A 619 -5.85 -8.94 -12.28
CA LYS A 619 -4.81 -8.54 -11.33
C LYS A 619 -4.27 -9.76 -10.57
N THR A 620 -3.08 -9.64 -10.00
CA THR A 620 -2.55 -10.67 -9.10
C THR A 620 -3.48 -10.84 -7.88
N LYS A 621 -3.70 -12.09 -7.46
CA LYS A 621 -4.54 -12.43 -6.29
C LYS A 621 -3.88 -13.38 -5.32
N LEU A 622 -2.79 -14.00 -5.74
CA LEU A 622 -2.03 -14.92 -4.91
C LEU A 622 -0.56 -14.73 -5.23
N ILE A 623 0.23 -14.51 -4.18
CA ILE A 623 1.68 -14.36 -4.24
C ILE A 623 2.28 -15.44 -3.34
N SER A 624 3.20 -16.21 -3.89
CA SER A 624 4.09 -17.07 -3.13
C SER A 624 5.52 -16.60 -3.36
N GLU A 625 6.35 -16.65 -2.33
CA GLU A 625 7.75 -16.21 -2.42
C GLU A 625 8.67 -17.04 -1.55
N LEU A 626 9.95 -17.07 -1.91
CA LEU A 626 11.01 -17.78 -1.19
C LEU A 626 12.33 -17.01 -1.30
N GLU A 627 13.03 -16.87 -0.18
CA GLU A 627 14.31 -16.16 -0.11
C GLU A 627 15.44 -16.97 -0.78
N ILE A 628 16.23 -16.31 -1.62
CA ILE A 628 17.43 -16.84 -2.29
C ILE A 628 18.62 -15.92 -2.00
N LYS A 629 19.79 -16.51 -1.75
CA LYS A 629 21.04 -15.79 -1.53
C LYS A 629 22.06 -16.11 -2.61
N ALA A 630 22.58 -15.10 -3.30
CA ALA A 630 23.70 -15.24 -4.23
C ALA A 630 25.00 -14.72 -3.59
N THR A 631 26.08 -15.48 -3.74
CA THR A 631 27.40 -15.11 -3.19
C THR A 631 28.56 -15.47 -4.13
N GLY A 632 29.64 -14.68 -4.12
CA GLY A 632 30.84 -14.89 -4.92
C GLY A 632 30.74 -14.52 -6.40
N LEU A 633 29.71 -13.80 -6.83
CA LEU A 633 29.44 -13.39 -8.22
C LEU A 633 29.86 -11.94 -8.53
N GLY A 634 30.06 -11.08 -7.52
CA GLY A 634 30.44 -9.68 -7.70
C GLY A 634 29.25 -8.71 -7.66
N VAL A 635 29.41 -7.50 -8.22
CA VAL A 635 28.37 -6.46 -8.18
C VAL A 635 27.49 -6.54 -9.43
N ALA A 636 26.17 -6.54 -9.24
CA ALA A 636 25.21 -6.35 -10.33
C ALA A 636 24.95 -4.86 -10.56
N TYR A 637 25.03 -4.40 -11.80
CA TYR A 637 24.82 -3.00 -12.16
C TYR A 637 23.37 -2.72 -12.56
N ILE A 638 22.89 -1.52 -12.26
CA ILE A 638 21.57 -1.03 -12.65
C ILE A 638 21.63 -0.54 -14.10
N ASN A 639 20.67 -0.96 -14.93
CA ASN A 639 20.49 -0.43 -16.27
C ASN A 639 19.62 0.85 -16.21
N PRO A 640 20.17 2.05 -16.44
CA PRO A 640 19.43 3.31 -16.32
C PRO A 640 18.45 3.55 -17.47
N TYR A 641 18.52 2.75 -18.54
CA TYR A 641 17.68 2.88 -19.73
C TYR A 641 16.35 2.11 -19.63
N GLU A 642 16.18 1.35 -18.54
CA GLU A 642 14.90 0.82 -18.09
C GLU A 642 14.40 1.65 -16.89
N PHE A 643 13.12 1.53 -16.55
CA PHE A 643 12.59 2.24 -15.39
C PHE A 643 13.20 1.72 -14.08
N VAL A 644 13.92 2.59 -13.37
CA VAL A 644 14.52 2.29 -12.07
C VAL A 644 13.63 2.86 -10.98
N SER A 645 13.04 1.99 -10.16
CA SER A 645 12.21 2.41 -9.04
C SER A 645 13.02 3.15 -7.97
N ALA A 646 12.46 4.23 -7.42
CA ALA A 646 13.08 4.97 -6.32
C ALA A 646 13.22 4.11 -5.05
N GLY A 647 12.38 3.09 -4.89
CA GLY A 647 12.47 2.14 -3.79
C GLY A 647 13.72 1.24 -3.84
N LEU A 648 14.46 1.22 -4.95
CA LEU A 648 15.73 0.48 -5.09
C LEU A 648 16.97 1.26 -4.61
N HIS A 649 16.80 2.42 -3.99
CA HIS A 649 17.93 3.22 -3.50
C HIS A 649 18.83 2.42 -2.54
N ASP A 650 20.14 2.59 -2.66
CA ASP A 650 21.15 1.96 -1.80
C ASP A 650 21.74 2.94 -0.77
N TYR A 651 21.34 4.20 -0.84
CA TYR A 651 21.69 5.26 0.09
C TYR A 651 20.46 6.11 0.42
N SER A 652 20.31 6.51 1.68
CA SER A 652 19.37 7.54 2.10
C SER A 652 19.87 8.34 3.31
N LYS A 653 19.42 9.59 3.42
CA LYS A 653 19.65 10.50 4.55
C LYS A 653 18.36 11.29 4.80
N GLY A 654 18.00 11.47 6.06
CA GLY A 654 16.70 12.01 6.47
C GLY A 654 15.59 10.95 6.46
N GLU A 655 14.39 11.34 6.86
CA GLU A 655 13.24 10.46 6.95
C GLU A 655 12.63 10.21 5.56
N ILE A 656 12.94 9.01 5.03
CA ILE A 656 12.34 8.49 3.80
C ILE A 656 11.23 7.50 4.13
N GLY A 657 10.05 7.72 3.56
CA GLY A 657 8.91 6.82 3.67
C GLY A 657 8.72 5.98 2.41
N SER A 658 7.93 4.92 2.51
CA SER A 658 7.46 4.17 1.33
C SER A 658 6.49 5.05 0.54
N GLY A 659 6.82 5.31 -0.72
CA GLY A 659 5.89 5.93 -1.66
C GLY A 659 4.88 4.91 -2.19
N ASN A 660 3.83 5.40 -2.84
CA ASN A 660 2.91 4.53 -3.56
C ASN A 660 3.62 3.94 -4.79
N GLU A 661 3.09 2.83 -5.34
CA GLU A 661 3.67 2.17 -6.52
C GLU A 661 5.18 1.90 -6.40
N GLN A 662 5.62 1.47 -5.21
CA GLN A 662 7.02 1.13 -4.90
C GLN A 662 8.02 2.29 -4.98
N GLY A 663 7.55 3.54 -5.00
CA GLY A 663 8.41 4.73 -4.93
C GLY A 663 8.88 5.06 -3.52
N VAL A 664 9.32 6.32 -3.33
CA VAL A 664 9.70 6.89 -2.04
C VAL A 664 8.91 8.16 -1.76
N THR A 665 8.77 8.53 -0.48
CA THR A 665 8.24 9.83 -0.06
C THR A 665 9.22 10.54 0.86
N THR A 666 9.31 11.86 0.70
CA THR A 666 10.19 12.74 1.48
C THR A 666 9.40 13.44 2.60
N SER A 667 10.10 13.87 3.66
CA SER A 667 9.50 14.62 4.77
C SER A 667 9.36 16.11 4.44
N ARG A 668 8.60 16.86 5.25
CA ARG A 668 8.42 18.32 5.12
C ARG A 668 9.45 19.14 5.90
N GLU A 669 10.12 18.54 6.86
CA GLU A 669 10.81 19.28 7.94
C GLU A 669 12.32 19.25 7.81
N GLU A 670 12.87 18.41 6.95
CA GLU A 670 14.32 18.25 6.77
C GLU A 670 14.69 17.95 5.32
N GLU A 671 15.99 18.09 5.04
CA GLU A 671 16.58 17.64 3.79
C GLU A 671 16.55 16.11 3.71
N VAL A 672 15.92 15.58 2.66
CA VAL A 672 15.94 14.16 2.35
C VAL A 672 16.81 13.91 1.13
N GLN A 673 17.73 12.97 1.27
CA GLN A 673 18.57 12.48 0.18
C GLN A 673 18.33 11.00 -0.05
N PHE A 674 18.36 10.57 -1.31
CA PHE A 674 18.47 9.16 -1.66
C PHE A 674 19.25 8.99 -2.96
N GLY A 675 19.90 7.85 -3.14
CA GLY A 675 20.68 7.62 -4.35
C GLY A 675 21.01 6.17 -4.65
N PHE A 676 21.79 6.02 -5.72
CA PHE A 676 22.12 4.77 -6.39
C PHE A 676 23.60 4.79 -6.75
N SER A 677 24.37 3.84 -6.24
CA SER A 677 25.83 3.82 -6.35
C SER A 677 26.36 3.10 -7.60
N SER A 678 25.60 2.16 -8.17
CA SER A 678 26.10 1.17 -9.13
C SER A 678 25.28 1.14 -10.42
N ILE A 679 25.26 2.26 -11.16
CA ILE A 679 24.54 2.38 -12.44
C ILE A 679 25.51 2.23 -13.61
N ASP A 680 25.19 1.37 -14.58
CA ASP A 680 25.96 1.20 -15.81
C ASP A 680 25.32 1.96 -16.98
N PHE A 681 25.89 3.11 -17.32
CA PHE A 681 25.48 3.92 -18.45
C PHE A 681 26.08 3.45 -19.79
N GLY A 682 27.05 2.53 -19.76
CA GLY A 682 27.85 2.18 -20.93
C GLY A 682 28.64 3.36 -21.50
N THR A 683 29.29 3.14 -22.64
CA THR A 683 30.21 4.12 -23.24
C THR A 683 29.52 5.37 -23.79
N GLU A 684 28.31 5.21 -24.34
CA GLU A 684 27.57 6.31 -24.97
C GLU A 684 27.07 7.31 -23.93
N GLY A 685 26.54 6.77 -22.84
CA GLY A 685 26.02 7.52 -21.72
C GLY A 685 24.72 8.27 -22.00
N SER A 686 24.24 9.00 -20.99
CA SER A 686 23.10 9.89 -21.12
C SER A 686 23.17 11.06 -20.14
N ASP A 687 22.57 12.18 -20.54
CA ASP A 687 22.39 13.40 -19.76
C ASP A 687 20.91 13.80 -19.71
N THR A 688 19.99 13.00 -20.26
CA THR A 688 18.55 13.26 -20.23
C THR A 688 17.87 12.25 -19.30
N ILE A 689 17.20 12.73 -18.25
CA ILE A 689 16.52 11.91 -17.25
C ILE A 689 15.03 12.28 -17.15
N THR A 690 14.15 11.29 -17.09
CA THR A 690 12.72 11.46 -16.83
C THR A 690 12.37 10.93 -15.44
N ILE A 691 11.64 11.73 -14.66
CA ILE A 691 11.30 11.43 -13.26
C ILE A 691 9.78 11.59 -13.07
N PRO A 692 9.04 10.53 -12.69
CA PRO A 692 7.64 10.64 -12.29
C PRO A 692 7.53 11.10 -10.82
N ILE A 693 6.89 12.26 -10.61
CA ILE A 693 6.71 12.88 -9.29
C ILE A 693 5.21 13.07 -9.02
N PHE A 694 4.78 12.79 -7.79
CA PHE A 694 3.49 13.21 -7.25
C PHE A 694 3.71 14.31 -6.20
N ALA A 695 3.14 15.48 -6.47
CA ALA A 695 3.21 16.67 -5.62
C ALA A 695 1.83 17.00 -5.02
N PHE A 696 1.83 17.51 -3.79
CA PHE A 696 0.60 17.77 -3.02
C PHE A 696 -0.08 19.08 -3.36
N THR A 697 0.64 20.03 -3.96
CA THR A 697 0.15 21.36 -4.31
C THR A 697 0.57 21.74 -5.72
N ASN A 698 0.06 22.86 -6.22
CA ASN A 698 0.46 23.44 -7.51
C ASN A 698 1.72 24.32 -7.41
N GLU A 699 2.37 24.33 -6.24
CA GLU A 699 3.56 25.13 -5.98
C GLU A 699 4.80 24.56 -6.68
N LYS A 700 5.90 25.31 -6.60
CA LYS A 700 7.18 24.89 -7.17
C LYS A 700 7.91 24.00 -6.16
N TYR A 701 8.36 22.85 -6.61
CA TYR A 701 9.14 21.91 -5.82
C TYR A 701 10.59 21.90 -6.33
N PRO A 702 11.50 22.70 -5.73
CA PRO A 702 12.92 22.64 -6.07
C PRO A 702 13.54 21.35 -5.55
N PHE A 703 14.45 20.78 -6.34
CA PHE A 703 15.23 19.61 -5.94
C PHE A 703 16.54 19.55 -6.74
N GLN A 704 17.51 18.80 -6.23
CA GLN A 704 18.82 18.68 -6.86
C GLN A 704 19.11 17.25 -7.31
N ILE A 705 19.91 17.13 -8.37
CA ILE A 705 20.43 15.86 -8.89
C ILE A 705 21.95 15.92 -8.86
N TRP A 706 22.60 14.91 -8.30
CA TRP A 706 24.05 14.84 -8.08
C TRP A 706 24.66 13.55 -8.62
N GLU A 707 25.93 13.62 -9.03
CA GLU A 707 26.83 12.47 -9.20
C GLU A 707 27.72 12.38 -7.95
N GLY A 708 27.74 11.21 -7.29
CA GLY A 708 28.36 11.06 -5.97
C GLY A 708 27.51 11.60 -4.83
N ILE A 709 27.80 11.16 -3.60
CA ILE A 709 26.98 11.49 -2.41
C ILE A 709 27.00 13.00 -2.16
N PRO A 710 25.83 13.68 -2.10
CA PRO A 710 25.78 15.13 -1.92
C PRO A 710 26.50 15.60 -0.65
N GLY A 711 27.49 16.47 -0.84
CA GLY A 711 28.29 17.03 0.25
C GLY A 711 29.59 16.26 0.57
N GLU A 712 29.84 15.12 -0.08
CA GLU A 712 31.13 14.44 0.00
C GLU A 712 32.14 15.01 -1.00
N GLU A 713 33.43 14.84 -0.68
CA GLU A 713 34.54 15.27 -1.55
C GLU A 713 34.49 14.50 -2.88
N GLY A 714 34.44 15.24 -3.99
CA GLY A 714 34.35 14.66 -5.34
C GLY A 714 32.91 14.53 -5.88
N SER A 715 31.87 14.88 -5.11
CA SER A 715 30.50 14.96 -5.63
C SER A 715 30.28 16.16 -6.56
N LEU A 716 29.40 16.01 -7.55
CA LEU A 716 29.10 17.01 -8.57
C LEU A 716 27.59 17.25 -8.71
N LEU A 717 27.17 18.51 -8.62
CA LEU A 717 25.77 18.91 -8.90
C LEU A 717 25.52 18.84 -10.41
N LEU A 718 24.65 17.93 -10.83
CA LEU A 718 24.26 17.70 -12.22
C LEU A 718 23.09 18.59 -12.65
N ALA A 719 22.13 18.82 -11.77
CA ALA A 719 20.99 19.71 -12.03
C ALA A 719 20.44 20.33 -10.74
N ASP A 720 20.07 21.60 -10.82
CA ASP A 720 19.23 22.30 -9.85
C ASP A 720 17.86 22.51 -10.51
N ALA A 721 16.92 21.62 -10.20
CA ALA A 721 15.69 21.40 -10.95
C ALA A 721 14.46 21.89 -10.19
N ILE A 722 13.39 22.17 -10.94
CA ILE A 722 12.08 22.54 -10.37
C ILE A 722 11.03 21.63 -11.00
N TYR A 723 10.24 20.96 -10.16
CA TYR A 723 9.00 20.31 -10.57
C TYR A 723 7.81 21.23 -10.31
N GLN A 724 6.96 21.43 -11.31
CA GLN A 724 5.72 22.19 -11.17
C GLN A 724 4.66 21.71 -12.17
N LYS A 725 3.61 21.06 -11.67
CA LYS A 725 2.41 20.66 -12.43
C LYS A 725 1.16 20.86 -11.58
N GLU A 726 -0.01 20.82 -12.22
CA GLU A 726 -1.27 20.71 -11.50
C GLU A 726 -1.25 19.42 -10.65
N SER A 727 -1.47 19.57 -9.35
CA SER A 727 -1.53 18.46 -8.42
C SER A 727 -2.73 17.59 -8.73
N LYS A 728 -2.46 16.29 -8.90
CA LYS A 728 -3.47 15.24 -9.01
C LYS A 728 -3.22 14.27 -7.88
N TRP A 729 -4.18 14.17 -6.96
CA TRP A 729 -4.05 13.34 -5.78
C TRP A 729 -3.69 11.90 -6.14
N ASN A 730 -2.61 11.40 -5.56
CA ASN A 730 -2.13 10.03 -5.74
C ASN A 730 -1.80 9.66 -7.20
N VAL A 731 -1.36 10.61 -8.01
CA VAL A 731 -0.98 10.36 -9.41
C VAL A 731 0.41 10.90 -9.70
N TYR A 732 1.32 10.00 -10.11
CA TYR A 732 2.63 10.37 -10.61
C TYR A 732 2.53 11.00 -12.00
N GLN A 733 3.21 12.13 -12.20
CA GLN A 733 3.32 12.77 -13.51
C GLN A 733 4.79 12.95 -13.87
N GLU A 734 5.16 12.48 -15.05
CA GLU A 734 6.52 12.48 -15.58
C GLU A 734 6.99 13.88 -15.96
N GLU A 735 8.23 14.24 -15.64
CA GLU A 735 8.91 15.44 -16.14
C GLU A 735 10.34 15.09 -16.54
N THR A 736 10.85 15.72 -17.60
CA THR A 736 12.17 15.41 -18.18
C THR A 736 13.15 16.55 -17.94
N TYR A 737 14.35 16.20 -17.48
CA TYR A 737 15.40 17.13 -17.11
C TYR A 737 16.69 16.84 -17.90
N LYS A 738 17.45 17.90 -18.18
CA LYS A 738 18.76 17.83 -18.82
C LYS A 738 19.85 18.10 -17.77
N LEU A 739 20.81 17.19 -17.67
CA LEU A 739 21.93 17.27 -16.74
C LEU A 739 23.08 18.09 -17.32
N SER A 740 23.89 18.70 -16.45
CA SER A 740 25.05 19.50 -16.83
C SER A 740 26.20 18.66 -17.42
N LYS A 741 26.16 17.35 -17.23
CA LYS A 741 27.18 16.38 -17.67
C LYS A 741 26.51 15.09 -18.15
N LYS A 742 27.06 14.50 -19.22
CA LYS A 742 26.72 13.15 -19.69
C LYS A 742 27.37 12.11 -18.78
N LEU A 743 26.53 11.28 -18.15
CA LEU A 743 26.98 10.17 -17.31
C LEU A 743 27.32 8.98 -18.22
N ARG A 744 28.46 8.33 -17.99
CA ARG A 744 29.03 7.24 -18.81
C ARG A 744 29.64 6.18 -17.90
N ASP A 745 29.83 4.99 -18.45
CA ASP A 745 30.39 3.82 -17.77
C ASP A 745 29.65 3.57 -16.44
N ILE A 746 30.37 3.13 -15.40
CA ILE A 746 29.79 3.01 -14.06
C ILE A 746 29.77 4.38 -13.39
N SER A 747 28.57 4.84 -13.04
CA SER A 747 28.37 6.10 -12.31
C SER A 747 27.29 5.95 -11.24
N SER A 748 26.98 7.05 -10.57
CA SER A 748 26.02 7.12 -9.47
C SER A 748 25.12 8.34 -9.61
N ILE A 749 23.91 8.25 -9.07
CA ILE A 749 22.97 9.37 -9.06
C ILE A 749 22.31 9.52 -7.68
N TYR A 750 22.20 10.76 -7.22
CA TYR A 750 21.59 11.10 -5.94
C TYR A 750 20.62 12.26 -6.11
N PHE A 751 19.52 12.22 -5.37
CA PHE A 751 18.48 13.24 -5.37
C PHE A 751 18.41 13.91 -4.00
N VAL A 752 18.21 15.22 -3.97
CA VAL A 752 18.05 16.00 -2.73
C VAL A 752 16.76 16.80 -2.80
N PHE A 753 15.88 16.60 -1.82
CA PHE A 753 14.60 17.30 -1.68
C PHE A 753 14.52 17.97 -0.31
N HIS A 754 13.86 19.13 -0.25
CA HIS A 754 13.58 19.88 0.99
C HIS A 754 12.09 20.01 1.28
N GLU A 755 11.26 19.43 0.41
CA GLU A 755 9.80 19.50 0.47
C GLU A 755 9.22 18.09 0.38
N LYS A 756 8.02 17.89 0.94
CA LYS A 756 7.33 16.60 0.87
C LYS A 756 6.77 16.35 -0.53
N VAL A 757 7.32 15.35 -1.19
CA VAL A 757 6.91 14.83 -2.50
C VAL A 757 6.94 13.31 -2.48
N HIS A 758 6.34 12.71 -3.51
CA HIS A 758 6.49 11.30 -3.81
C HIS A 758 7.26 11.16 -5.12
N VAL A 759 8.33 10.36 -5.13
CA VAL A 759 9.14 10.08 -6.33
C VAL A 759 8.99 8.60 -6.67
N LYS A 760 8.53 8.29 -7.88
CA LYS A 760 8.33 6.89 -8.29
C LYS A 760 9.65 6.20 -8.61
N GLY A 761 10.56 6.93 -9.25
CA GLY A 761 11.78 6.39 -9.85
C GLY A 761 12.31 7.30 -10.95
N PHE A 762 13.10 6.75 -11.84
CA PHE A 762 13.63 7.48 -13.00
C PHE A 762 13.92 6.55 -14.17
N VAL A 763 14.08 7.14 -15.36
CA VAL A 763 14.63 6.47 -16.54
C VAL A 763 15.47 7.48 -17.32
N PHE A 764 16.60 7.03 -17.87
CA PHE A 764 17.41 7.83 -18.77
C PHE A 764 17.05 7.55 -20.23
N GLU A 765 17.15 8.58 -21.06
CA GLU A 765 17.02 8.43 -22.50
C GLU A 765 18.23 7.65 -23.04
N LYS A 766 17.99 6.48 -23.66
CA LYS A 766 19.05 5.74 -24.35
C LYS A 766 19.46 6.51 -25.59
N GLN A 767 20.67 7.07 -25.57
CA GLN A 767 21.25 7.73 -26.73
C GLN A 767 22.04 6.71 -27.55
N SER A 768 21.85 6.70 -28.87
CA SER A 768 22.62 5.84 -29.78
C SER A 768 23.60 6.69 -30.58
N ARG A 769 24.87 6.26 -30.57
CA ARG A 769 25.96 6.80 -31.38
C ARG A 769 25.58 6.96 -32.85
N ALA A 770 24.77 6.04 -33.39
CA ALA A 770 24.39 6.01 -34.80
C ALA A 770 23.65 7.29 -35.23
N PHE A 771 22.75 7.79 -34.38
CA PHE A 771 21.89 8.93 -34.68
C PHE A 771 22.45 10.26 -34.16
N GLU A 772 23.62 10.24 -33.50
CA GLU A 772 24.33 11.45 -33.09
C GLU A 772 25.20 12.03 -34.23
N LYS A 773 25.62 13.29 -34.07
CA LYS A 773 26.59 13.93 -34.96
C LYS A 773 27.99 13.41 -34.66
N ASN A 774 28.48 12.53 -35.53
CA ASN A 774 29.78 11.88 -35.41
C ASN A 774 30.84 12.65 -36.21
N LEU A 775 31.79 13.29 -35.51
CA LEU A 775 32.96 13.89 -36.16
C LEU A 775 33.82 12.79 -36.78
N SER A 776 34.39 13.06 -37.96
CA SER A 776 35.22 12.08 -38.66
C SER A 776 36.45 11.67 -37.84
N ILE A 777 37.00 12.58 -37.04
CA ILE A 777 38.14 12.32 -36.15
C ILE A 777 37.79 11.37 -34.99
N ASN A 778 36.51 11.18 -34.69
CA ASN A 778 36.04 10.25 -33.65
C ASN A 778 35.92 8.81 -34.17
N CYS A 779 36.53 8.49 -35.31
CA CYS A 779 36.65 7.11 -35.77
C CYS A 779 37.45 6.28 -34.76
N ASP A 780 37.03 5.05 -34.53
CA ASP A 780 37.71 4.14 -33.61
C ASP A 780 39.03 3.63 -34.23
N ASN A 781 39.05 3.44 -35.54
CA ASN A 781 40.27 3.18 -36.31
C ASN A 781 40.29 3.97 -37.61
N ILE A 782 41.50 4.32 -38.06
CA ILE A 782 41.77 4.83 -39.40
C ILE A 782 42.92 4.06 -40.03
N TYR A 783 42.73 3.58 -41.26
CA TYR A 783 43.76 2.90 -42.05
C TYR A 783 43.92 3.57 -43.40
N GLY A 784 45.15 3.65 -43.91
CA GLY A 784 45.48 4.29 -45.20
C GLY A 784 46.76 5.11 -45.10
N ASP A 785 47.31 5.55 -46.23
CA ASP A 785 48.58 6.30 -46.30
C ASP A 785 48.43 7.75 -46.79
N SER A 786 47.22 8.17 -47.19
CA SER A 786 46.93 9.51 -47.69
C SER A 786 45.77 10.18 -46.94
N TYR A 787 46.05 10.78 -45.79
CA TYR A 787 45.12 11.66 -45.06
C TYR A 787 45.88 12.61 -44.11
N GLN A 788 45.23 13.68 -43.67
CA GLN A 788 45.72 14.60 -42.63
C GLN A 788 44.63 14.90 -41.60
N ILE A 789 44.96 14.74 -40.33
CA ILE A 789 44.09 15.16 -39.23
C ILE A 789 44.27 16.67 -39.02
N LYS A 790 43.19 17.44 -39.08
CA LYS A 790 43.19 18.89 -38.81
C LYS A 790 42.08 19.28 -37.85
N GLY A 791 42.42 19.48 -36.59
CA GLY A 791 41.44 19.87 -35.57
C GLY A 791 40.37 18.80 -35.37
N ASP A 792 39.12 19.12 -35.70
CA ASP A 792 37.93 18.29 -35.51
C ASP A 792 37.55 17.42 -36.72
N ARG A 793 38.41 17.36 -37.75
CA ARG A 793 38.12 16.71 -39.03
C ARG A 793 39.34 16.03 -39.67
N ILE A 794 39.09 15.24 -40.70
CA ILE A 794 40.10 14.53 -41.49
C ILE A 794 40.03 15.07 -42.92
N GLU A 795 41.14 15.65 -43.38
CA GLU A 795 41.30 16.26 -44.72
C GLU A 795 42.25 15.46 -45.59
N GLY A 796 42.18 15.66 -46.90
CA GLY A 796 43.07 15.05 -47.89
C GLY A 796 42.94 13.53 -47.95
N ILE A 797 41.74 13.00 -47.67
CA ILE A 797 41.44 11.57 -47.72
C ILE A 797 41.56 11.10 -49.16
N GLY A 798 42.67 10.42 -49.43
CA GLY A 798 43.08 9.94 -50.73
C GLY A 798 42.84 8.44 -50.89
N ASN A 799 43.78 7.77 -51.56
CA ASN A 799 43.63 6.37 -51.94
C ASN A 799 43.62 5.42 -50.74
N ASN A 800 42.67 4.47 -50.73
CA ASN A 800 42.58 3.36 -49.79
C ASN A 800 42.54 3.78 -48.32
N VAL A 801 41.84 4.87 -48.02
CA VAL A 801 41.61 5.29 -46.63
C VAL A 801 40.29 4.69 -46.13
N SER A 802 40.30 4.18 -44.90
CA SER A 802 39.13 3.63 -44.23
C SER A 802 38.99 4.20 -42.83
N LEU A 803 37.80 4.67 -42.48
CA LEU A 803 37.46 5.16 -41.14
C LEU A 803 36.43 4.21 -40.55
N GLU A 804 36.77 3.53 -39.45
CA GLU A 804 35.90 2.58 -38.76
C GLU A 804 35.25 3.21 -37.53
N PHE A 805 33.94 2.98 -37.37
CA PHE A 805 33.13 3.36 -36.24
C PHE A 805 32.38 2.12 -35.76
N ASN A 806 32.82 1.57 -34.64
CA ASN A 806 32.35 0.32 -34.08
C ASN A 806 31.08 0.54 -33.22
N ASN A 807 30.28 -0.51 -33.08
CA ASN A 807 29.10 -0.57 -32.19
C ASN A 807 28.05 0.54 -32.41
N MET A 808 27.74 0.87 -33.66
CA MET A 808 26.62 1.77 -33.98
C MET A 808 25.29 1.02 -33.90
N ASP A 809 24.48 1.31 -32.87
CA ASP A 809 23.17 0.67 -32.64
C ASP A 809 22.02 1.40 -33.35
N PHE A 810 21.51 0.83 -34.44
CA PHE A 810 20.41 1.39 -35.23
C PHE A 810 19.02 1.03 -34.69
N GLY A 811 18.93 0.18 -33.67
CA GLY A 811 17.66 -0.33 -33.12
C GLY A 811 16.76 -1.03 -34.16
N ASP A 812 15.50 -1.27 -33.79
CA ASP A 812 14.50 -1.92 -34.67
C ASP A 812 13.93 -0.96 -35.72
N ASN A 813 13.87 0.33 -35.39
CA ASN A 813 13.39 1.37 -36.30
C ASN A 813 14.34 1.59 -37.47
N GLY A 814 15.64 1.36 -37.26
CA GLY A 814 16.70 1.46 -38.27
C GLY A 814 16.98 2.88 -38.75
N ALA A 815 18.02 3.02 -39.58
CA ALA A 815 18.31 4.22 -40.35
C ALA A 815 18.15 3.95 -41.85
N SER A 816 17.61 4.92 -42.58
CA SER A 816 17.46 4.87 -44.04
C SER A 816 18.14 6.04 -44.73
N LYS A 817 18.76 6.95 -43.97
CA LYS A 817 19.48 8.09 -44.51
C LYS A 817 20.77 8.31 -43.76
N ILE A 818 21.70 8.96 -44.43
CA ILE A 818 22.92 9.50 -43.82
C ILE A 818 23.13 10.93 -44.28
N ILE A 819 23.44 11.80 -43.33
CA ILE A 819 23.91 13.15 -43.57
C ILE A 819 25.42 13.12 -43.45
N ILE A 820 26.13 13.60 -44.48
CA ILE A 820 27.58 13.77 -44.45
C ILE A 820 27.92 15.23 -44.70
N SER A 821 28.77 15.77 -43.84
CA SER A 821 29.40 17.07 -44.03
C SER A 821 30.84 16.88 -44.48
N GLY A 822 31.16 17.40 -45.66
CA GLY A 822 32.48 17.34 -46.24
C GLY A 822 32.63 18.27 -47.42
N ARG A 823 33.81 18.26 -48.03
CA ARG A 823 34.07 18.94 -49.30
C ARG A 823 34.99 18.10 -50.17
N SER A 824 35.00 18.38 -51.47
CA SER A 824 35.85 17.66 -52.40
C SER A 824 36.08 18.45 -53.68
N SER A 825 37.30 18.40 -54.21
CA SER A 825 37.64 18.99 -55.52
C SER A 825 37.21 18.13 -56.73
N ILE A 826 36.74 16.91 -56.50
CA ILE A 826 36.28 15.94 -57.52
C ILE A 826 35.04 15.18 -57.02
N ASP A 827 34.31 14.50 -57.89
CA ASP A 827 33.23 13.63 -57.44
C ASP A 827 33.83 12.40 -56.75
N ASN A 828 33.32 12.03 -55.56
CA ASN A 828 33.80 10.89 -54.80
C ASN A 828 32.69 9.87 -54.56
N THR A 829 32.96 8.61 -54.92
CA THR A 829 32.18 7.48 -54.46
C THR A 829 32.68 7.06 -53.07
N ILE A 830 31.82 7.12 -52.06
CA ILE A 830 32.13 6.68 -50.69
C ILE A 830 31.43 5.36 -50.44
N HIS A 831 32.20 4.34 -50.09
CA HIS A 831 31.68 3.03 -49.72
C HIS A 831 31.38 3.02 -48.22
N ILE A 832 30.12 2.82 -47.84
CA ILE A 832 29.70 2.68 -46.44
C ILE A 832 29.43 1.21 -46.18
N ARG A 833 30.31 0.60 -45.40
CA ARG A 833 30.23 -0.80 -45.00
C ARG A 833 29.57 -0.91 -43.64
N PHE A 834 28.55 -1.74 -43.52
CA PHE A 834 27.90 -2.12 -42.27
C PHE A 834 28.21 -3.58 -41.99
N LYS A 835 28.75 -3.87 -40.81
CA LYS A 835 29.10 -5.23 -40.41
C LYS A 835 28.40 -5.58 -39.11
N SER A 836 27.63 -6.66 -39.13
CA SER A 836 26.96 -7.25 -37.97
C SER A 836 27.46 -8.66 -37.70
N HIS A 837 26.92 -9.30 -36.66
CA HIS A 837 27.11 -10.73 -36.40
C HIS A 837 26.53 -11.63 -37.51
N ASP A 838 25.50 -11.16 -38.24
CA ASP A 838 24.77 -11.96 -39.24
C ASP A 838 25.29 -11.77 -40.67
N GLY A 839 26.19 -10.81 -40.90
CA GLY A 839 26.79 -10.56 -42.20
C GLY A 839 27.27 -9.13 -42.41
N GLU A 840 27.80 -8.86 -43.62
CA GLU A 840 28.31 -7.57 -44.04
C GLU A 840 27.51 -7.05 -45.24
N ILE A 841 27.13 -5.77 -45.20
CA ILE A 841 26.40 -5.06 -46.24
C ILE A 841 27.22 -3.83 -46.65
N ASN A 842 27.39 -3.62 -47.96
CA ASN A 842 28.10 -2.47 -48.49
C ASN A 842 27.14 -1.61 -49.30
N GLN A 843 27.10 -0.31 -48.98
CA GLN A 843 26.29 0.68 -49.68
C GLN A 843 27.18 1.77 -50.27
N LEU A 844 26.73 2.40 -51.35
CA LEU A 844 27.50 3.41 -52.09
C LEU A 844 26.75 4.72 -52.08
N ILE A 845 27.48 5.80 -51.83
CA ILE A 845 26.97 7.16 -52.01
C ILE A 845 27.92 7.94 -52.91
N GLU A 846 27.37 8.82 -53.73
CA GLU A 846 28.13 9.69 -54.64
C GLU A 846 28.12 11.12 -54.10
N PHE A 847 29.27 11.61 -53.68
CA PHE A 847 29.44 12.97 -53.18
C PHE A 847 30.05 13.85 -54.29
N ASP A 848 29.20 14.66 -54.95
CA ASP A 848 29.69 15.55 -56.02
C ASP A 848 30.68 16.61 -55.49
N SER A 849 31.58 17.02 -56.37
CA SER A 849 32.56 18.08 -56.15
C SER A 849 31.94 19.38 -55.65
N VAL A 850 32.51 19.92 -54.58
CA VAL A 850 32.08 21.14 -53.91
C VAL A 850 33.28 21.72 -53.14
N ASP A 851 33.56 23.00 -53.35
CA ASP A 851 34.78 23.67 -52.83
C ASP A 851 34.68 24.04 -51.33
N GLU A 852 33.45 24.16 -50.81
CA GLU A 852 33.16 24.52 -49.43
C GLU A 852 32.60 23.33 -48.64
N TYR A 853 32.77 23.31 -47.31
CA TYR A 853 32.14 22.26 -46.50
C TYR A 853 30.62 22.37 -46.56
N THR A 854 29.95 21.34 -47.06
CA THR A 854 28.49 21.29 -47.21
C THR A 854 27.94 20.00 -46.64
N GLU A 855 26.73 20.10 -46.07
CA GLU A 855 25.93 18.95 -45.63
C GLU A 855 25.14 18.42 -46.83
N LYS A 856 25.33 17.13 -47.15
CA LYS A 856 24.51 16.42 -48.13
C LYS A 856 23.80 15.26 -47.44
N VAL A 857 22.54 15.05 -47.81
CA VAL A 857 21.71 13.93 -47.33
C VAL A 857 21.70 12.87 -48.42
N PHE A 858 21.96 11.63 -48.04
CA PHE A 858 21.98 10.47 -48.91
C PHE A 858 20.98 9.44 -48.41
N ASP A 859 20.21 8.85 -49.32
CA ASP A 859 19.36 7.71 -49.02
C ASP A 859 20.21 6.44 -48.94
N LEU A 860 19.85 5.57 -47.99
CA LEU A 860 20.47 4.27 -47.75
C LEU A 860 19.38 3.19 -47.72
N ASP A 861 19.75 1.98 -48.12
CA ASP A 861 18.98 0.80 -47.77
C ASP A 861 18.93 0.67 -46.25
N LYS A 862 17.74 0.39 -45.72
CA LYS A 862 17.47 0.41 -44.28
C LYS A 862 18.41 -0.51 -43.50
N VAL A 863 19.13 0.04 -42.53
CA VAL A 863 20.03 -0.70 -41.62
C VAL A 863 19.43 -0.72 -40.21
N THR A 864 19.48 -1.88 -39.53
CA THR A 864 18.91 -2.10 -38.19
C THR A 864 19.90 -2.83 -37.29
N GLY A 865 19.68 -2.79 -35.97
CA GLY A 865 20.51 -3.46 -34.97
C GLY A 865 21.92 -2.87 -34.83
N SER A 866 22.80 -3.56 -34.11
CA SER A 866 24.19 -3.12 -33.88
C SER A 866 25.10 -3.45 -35.07
N GLN A 867 25.82 -2.45 -35.57
CA GLN A 867 26.72 -2.57 -36.73
C GLN A 867 28.04 -1.85 -36.48
N ASP A 868 29.14 -2.38 -37.02
CA ASP A 868 30.35 -1.61 -37.25
C ASP A 868 30.23 -0.92 -38.62
N VAL A 869 30.41 0.40 -38.65
CA VAL A 869 30.31 1.24 -39.83
C VAL A 869 31.70 1.61 -40.31
N THR A 870 32.08 1.26 -41.55
CA THR A 870 33.33 1.72 -42.17
C THR A 870 33.04 2.62 -43.36
N PHE A 871 33.63 3.82 -43.37
CA PHE A 871 33.70 4.65 -44.58
C PHE A 871 34.98 4.32 -45.32
N LEU A 872 34.85 3.80 -46.54
CA LEU A 872 35.91 3.33 -47.41
C LEU A 872 36.06 4.27 -48.62
N PHE A 873 37.25 4.82 -48.78
CA PHE A 873 37.64 5.73 -49.87
C PHE A 873 38.63 4.99 -50.78
N LEU A 874 38.17 4.67 -52.00
CA LEU A 874 38.93 3.86 -52.96
C LEU A 874 39.97 4.70 -53.76
N PRO A 875 40.86 4.06 -54.55
CA PRO A 875 41.83 4.80 -55.34
C PRO A 875 41.16 5.78 -56.31
N GLY A 876 41.60 7.03 -56.29
CA GLY A 876 41.03 8.14 -57.04
C GLY A 876 40.26 9.15 -56.19
N SER A 877 40.03 8.86 -54.90
CA SER A 877 39.36 9.78 -53.98
C SER A 877 40.22 11.00 -53.59
N ASN A 878 39.56 12.12 -53.32
CA ASN A 878 40.14 13.30 -52.68
C ASN A 878 39.05 14.02 -51.89
N PHE A 879 38.85 13.61 -50.64
CA PHE A 879 37.73 14.06 -49.82
C PHE A 879 38.19 14.66 -48.49
N ASP A 880 37.54 15.73 -48.06
CA ASP A 880 37.70 16.29 -46.72
C ASP A 880 36.43 15.98 -45.92
N PHE A 881 36.54 15.11 -44.92
CA PHE A 881 35.41 14.62 -44.14
C PHE A 881 35.33 15.34 -42.80
N ALA A 882 34.26 16.09 -42.55
CA ALA A 882 34.02 16.76 -41.27
C ALA A 882 33.26 15.87 -40.29
N TRP A 883 32.04 15.45 -40.63
CA TRP A 883 31.20 14.66 -39.74
C TRP A 883 30.06 13.96 -40.50
N PHE A 884 29.42 12.96 -39.88
CA PHE A 884 28.21 12.33 -40.38
C PHE A 884 27.16 12.11 -39.28
N ARG A 885 25.92 11.81 -39.68
CA ARG A 885 24.82 11.41 -38.80
C ARG A 885 23.83 10.54 -39.58
N PHE A 886 23.34 9.45 -38.98
CA PHE A 886 22.27 8.65 -39.58
C PHE A 886 20.87 9.14 -39.19
N GLU A 887 19.88 8.90 -40.05
CA GLU A 887 18.45 9.24 -39.85
C GLU A 887 17.49 8.13 -40.28
#